data_AF-A0A1U7XT25-F1
#
_entry.id   AF-A0A1U7XT25-F1
#
_cell.length_a   1.000
_cell.length_b   1.000
_cell.length_c   1.000
_cell.angle_alpha   90.00
_cell.angle_beta   90.00
_cell.angle_gamma   90.00
#
_symmetry.space_group_name_H-M   'P 1'
#
loop_
_entity.id
_entity.type
_entity.pdbx_description
1 polymer ?
#
loop_
_entity_poly.entity_id
_entity_poly.type
_entity_poly.pdbx_seq_one_letter_code
_entity_poly.pdbx_strand_id
1 'polypeptide(L)'
;MNKDFNHDRGKPRTASGPPRTINVHKFAESRASELESLHSIVKERLSNDFKSQRSKRRRTTGHDNRLAKSRDRKKQKAGEDNVTTPDHLENDKKKLPRHVRRKLELTKNSLDGFSTSGDGTKRLRTHLWHAKRFTMTKLWGFYLPLGVQGSGRGSRALLKKLKGGVLVHDASYCSAVQLKGPEDLLLSILETVLVPSPCSHCEDARSDILSGAINGSAELHHAGAVFSQTIAPVTYMWQPQQCRNADTKVDHSNICGEQQKIDGCSSLRRLWVWIHAAAFKEGYNALQNACERQVDVAGTRVSCISLENHLGKLEVMGSRASQLLQKMLHPSTCSSVNSSLVKYASYIENDDQIPSSAIFSLSVHDPRFLDKDITNASEAKVQDTLSYKKDERGGNGTPKRDMKLLPCSFLEPEGSHGLSECIDLWDTKKDIDPPIEENILCMEKHRQRMELFRIGDMSTCRQQPSSARRFSRFCPILLLRSDSQKTSIIRWSIILPLSWIKVFWMAIVTNGAQPIGLREQHWISCELGLPCFPREFPDCSAYACFMALEEAAYDKKSELRSPHTRTWKVPVPSPWDSLRLALEGLNGAAHSRVQHEQLLPNDMIRNIAMNNPYLRSCKSETESSCSAPFEGFVARTCNVLAQFLDEIKASHLLLFPKVLHSKKCIGKFMKDEKILNEDADGVIYQINQDQKLCLVRVLLHAYREGSFEEGAVVCAPHIDDVMLWTTRSEISKGELQVPESFARSCFSQQATGKWEFQVPEEPAAKESCRLPIGFITTGFVRGRYWSPVDVYVGGAEHAVLHLLYARFWHKVLYDIGVVSTKEPFKSVINQGIILGEVQYTSSKDDKGNLISADSAYEQPEYNQEKIPEEKVMKSGDFFVLKDNPNIRLIARAHKMSKSRGNVINPDDVVLEYGADSLRLYEMFMGPLRDSKTWNTSSIEGVHRFLARSWRLVVGSPLPTGSYPDGTSIVDAKPSIEQLRSLHRCIDKVTGEIEGTRFNTGISAMMEFINWDKLPRSIIEAFVLLLSPYAPHMAEELWSRLGHSNSLACEPFPKVDAAYLKESTVVLPVQINGKTRGTILVEETCTEEEAFRLASLDTKLSKFLDGKSIRKRIYVQGKILNIVIDVQKKVKVAQEKLIQCLESL
;
A
#
# COMPACT_ATOMS: atom_id res chain seq x y z
N MET A 1 5.55 90.03 17.63
CA MET A 1 4.80 91.15 17.03
C MET A 1 3.70 90.56 16.16
N ASN A 2 2.48 90.98 16.45
CA ASN A 2 1.22 90.61 15.81
C ASN A 2 1.06 91.26 14.42
N LYS A 3 0.12 90.67 13.65
CA LYS A 3 -0.68 91.21 12.52
C LYS A 3 -0.08 91.06 11.11
N ASP A 4 -0.74 90.28 10.26
CA ASP A 4 -1.91 90.74 9.50
C ASP A 4 -2.74 89.55 8.99
N PHE A 5 -4.04 89.59 9.25
CA PHE A 5 -5.05 88.66 8.75
C PHE A 5 -5.72 89.32 7.53
N ASN A 6 -5.48 88.78 6.33
CA ASN A 6 -6.30 89.09 5.16
C ASN A 6 -6.50 87.86 4.27
N HIS A 7 -7.72 87.76 3.76
CA HIS A 7 -8.27 86.68 2.95
C HIS A 7 -7.45 86.37 1.70
N ASP A 8 -7.05 85.10 1.55
CA ASP A 8 -6.87 84.50 0.24
C ASP A 8 -7.55 83.12 0.20
N ARG A 9 -8.30 82.87 -0.87
CA ARG A 9 -9.08 81.66 -1.12
C ARG A 9 -8.12 80.51 -1.45
N GLY A 10 -7.53 79.91 -0.43
CA GLY A 10 -6.76 78.69 -0.52
C GLY A 10 -7.66 77.47 -0.75
N LYS A 11 -7.54 76.85 -1.93
CA LYS A 11 -8.13 75.55 -2.29
C LYS A 11 -8.02 74.52 -1.14
N PRO A 12 -9.01 73.62 -0.98
CA PRO A 12 -8.84 72.47 -0.09
C PRO A 12 -7.60 71.68 -0.54
N ARG A 13 -6.68 71.44 0.40
CA ARG A 13 -5.52 70.57 0.23
C ARG A 13 -5.98 69.26 -0.40
N THR A 14 -5.66 69.05 -1.67
CA THR A 14 -5.78 67.73 -2.29
C THR A 14 -4.83 66.82 -1.54
N ALA A 15 -5.35 65.96 -0.68
CA ALA A 15 -4.59 64.83 -0.18
C ALA A 15 -4.07 64.07 -1.40
N SER A 16 -2.76 64.13 -1.65
CA SER A 16 -2.13 63.40 -2.73
C SER A 16 -2.43 61.93 -2.49
N GLY A 17 -3.26 61.32 -3.34
CA GLY A 17 -3.45 59.88 -3.32
C GLY A 17 -2.09 59.16 -3.39
N PRO A 18 -2.00 57.93 -2.84
CA PRO A 18 -0.74 57.20 -2.83
C PRO A 18 -0.15 57.12 -4.25
N PRO A 19 1.19 57.21 -4.41
CA PRO A 19 1.83 57.19 -5.71
C PRO A 19 1.52 55.86 -6.42
N ARG A 20 1.15 55.94 -7.71
CA ARG A 20 0.85 54.76 -8.54
C ARG A 20 2.09 53.88 -8.79
N THR A 21 3.29 54.40 -8.51
CA THR A 21 4.57 53.74 -8.67
C THR A 21 5.42 53.93 -7.41
N ILE A 22 5.91 52.83 -6.83
CA ILE A 22 6.78 52.83 -5.65
C ILE A 22 8.24 52.65 -6.09
N ASN A 23 9.13 53.54 -5.67
CA ASN A 23 10.58 53.35 -5.85
C ASN A 23 11.10 52.48 -4.70
N VAL A 24 11.32 51.19 -4.99
CA VAL A 24 11.70 50.18 -3.99
C VAL A 24 13.04 50.52 -3.32
N HIS A 25 13.99 51.11 -4.05
CA HIS A 25 15.30 51.46 -3.52
C HIS A 25 15.20 52.52 -2.41
N LYS A 26 14.58 53.67 -2.71
CA LYS A 26 14.40 54.75 -1.73
C LYS A 26 13.57 54.31 -0.51
N PHE A 27 12.60 53.43 -0.74
CA PHE A 27 11.76 52.87 0.32
C PHE A 27 12.52 51.89 1.23
N ALA A 28 13.42 51.06 0.67
CA ALA A 28 14.23 50.14 1.45
C ALA A 28 15.35 50.88 2.21
N GLU A 29 16.02 51.84 1.56
CA GLU A 29 17.14 52.61 2.14
C GLU A 29 16.71 53.43 3.36
N SER A 30 15.58 54.13 3.28
CA SER A 30 15.01 54.88 4.42
C SER A 30 14.61 54.00 5.62
N ARG A 31 14.53 52.67 5.45
CA ARG A 31 14.13 51.69 6.48
C ARG A 31 15.17 50.60 6.73
N ALA A 32 16.40 50.79 6.25
CA ALA A 32 17.44 49.76 6.35
C ALA A 32 17.69 49.34 7.81
N SER A 33 17.79 50.31 8.72
CA SER A 33 18.00 50.06 10.15
C SER A 33 16.84 49.30 10.81
N GLU A 34 15.59 49.58 10.43
CA GLU A 34 14.41 48.85 10.89
C GLU A 34 14.40 47.40 10.38
N LEU A 35 14.74 47.19 9.11
CA LEU A 35 14.80 45.87 8.48
C LEU A 35 15.93 45.00 9.04
N GLU A 36 17.10 45.57 9.32
CA GLU A 36 18.23 44.88 9.96
C GLU A 36 17.89 44.46 11.40
N SER A 37 17.22 45.35 12.14
CA SER A 37 16.75 45.06 13.50
C SER A 37 15.70 43.93 13.48
N LEU A 38 14.72 44.02 12.58
CA LEU A 38 13.70 42.98 12.43
C LEU A 38 14.31 41.65 11.98
N HIS A 39 15.24 41.68 11.02
CA HIS A 39 15.91 40.49 10.54
C HIS A 39 16.68 39.81 11.66
N SER A 40 17.43 40.56 12.47
CA SER A 40 18.18 40.02 13.61
C SER A 40 17.26 39.33 14.62
N ILE A 41 16.14 39.97 15.00
CA ILE A 41 15.14 39.39 15.91
C ILE A 41 14.52 38.12 15.32
N VAL A 42 14.14 38.13 14.05
CA VAL A 42 13.51 36.96 13.39
C VAL A 42 14.53 35.84 13.20
N LYS A 43 15.77 36.16 12.85
CA LYS A 43 16.88 35.23 12.66
C LYS A 43 17.21 34.47 13.94
N GLU A 44 17.24 35.17 15.07
CA GLU A 44 17.43 34.59 16.40
C GLU A 44 16.28 33.65 16.76
N ARG A 45 15.02 34.09 16.55
CA ARG A 45 13.82 33.28 16.85
C ARG A 45 13.65 32.04 15.97
N LEU A 46 14.06 32.10 14.70
CA LEU A 46 13.92 31.00 13.74
C LEU A 46 15.17 30.14 13.59
N SER A 47 16.24 30.42 14.36
CA SER A 47 17.51 29.69 14.29
C SER A 47 18.02 29.54 12.84
N ASN A 48 17.94 30.61 12.03
CA ASN A 48 18.29 30.65 10.61
C ASN A 48 17.45 29.79 9.63
N ASP A 49 16.33 29.14 10.02
CA ASP A 49 15.50 28.38 9.08
C ASP A 49 14.31 29.20 8.54
N PHE A 50 14.45 29.68 7.30
CA PHE A 50 13.42 30.45 6.59
C PHE A 50 12.60 29.61 5.59
N LYS A 51 12.71 28.27 5.62
CA LYS A 51 12.08 27.41 4.60
C LYS A 51 10.56 27.31 4.78
N SER A 52 9.82 27.42 3.67
CA SER A 52 8.37 27.23 3.64
C SER A 52 7.96 25.78 3.35
N GLN A 53 7.08 25.23 4.19
CA GLN A 53 6.51 23.89 3.98
C GLN A 53 5.70 23.81 2.68
N ARG A 54 5.92 22.76 1.88
CA ARG A 54 5.20 22.53 0.61
C ARG A 54 3.67 22.51 0.78
N SER A 55 3.18 21.97 1.90
CA SER A 55 1.74 21.90 2.23
C SER A 55 1.07 23.27 2.42
N LYS A 56 1.84 24.31 2.76
CA LYS A 56 1.36 25.68 2.96
C LYS A 56 1.43 26.53 1.69
N ARG A 57 2.06 26.05 0.61
CA ARG A 57 2.14 26.77 -0.67
C ARG A 57 0.77 26.87 -1.33
N ARG A 58 0.52 27.97 -2.03
CA ARG A 58 -0.69 28.25 -2.82
C ARG A 58 -0.29 28.72 -4.20
N ARG A 59 -1.11 28.43 -5.21
CA ARG A 59 -0.93 29.00 -6.57
C ARG A 59 -1.46 30.43 -6.56
N THR A 60 -0.80 31.32 -7.29
CA THR A 60 -1.26 32.69 -7.49
C THR A 60 -2.51 32.70 -8.37
N THR A 61 -3.48 33.56 -8.04
CA THR A 61 -4.67 33.80 -8.87
C THR A 61 -4.34 34.79 -9.99
N GLY A 62 -5.07 34.72 -11.11
CA GLY A 62 -4.94 35.71 -12.19
C GLY A 62 -5.28 37.13 -11.69
N HIS A 63 -4.58 38.14 -12.23
CA HIS A 63 -4.73 39.55 -11.84
C HIS A 63 -5.91 40.25 -12.53
N ASP A 64 -6.43 39.68 -13.62
CA ASP A 64 -7.49 40.29 -14.42
C ASP A 64 -8.89 39.86 -13.98
N ASN A 65 -9.68 40.84 -13.53
CA ASN A 65 -11.09 40.67 -13.16
C ASN A 65 -12.05 40.86 -14.36
N ARG A 66 -11.56 41.10 -15.59
CA ARG A 66 -12.39 41.37 -16.78
C ARG A 66 -13.34 40.23 -17.14
N LEU A 67 -12.95 38.97 -16.93
CA LEU A 67 -13.85 37.81 -17.14
C LEU A 67 -15.04 37.81 -16.16
N ALA A 68 -14.84 38.29 -14.92
CA ALA A 68 -15.93 38.47 -13.96
C ALA A 68 -16.85 39.63 -14.37
N LYS A 69 -16.27 40.78 -14.80
CA LYS A 69 -17.03 41.94 -15.27
C LYS A 69 -17.81 41.69 -16.57
N SER A 70 -17.30 40.86 -17.49
CA SER A 70 -18.02 40.43 -18.70
C SER A 70 -19.23 39.55 -18.37
N ARG A 71 -19.08 38.66 -17.37
CA ARG A 71 -20.18 37.80 -16.87
C ARG A 71 -21.23 38.60 -16.11
N ASP A 72 -20.84 39.58 -15.30
CA ASP A 72 -21.78 40.45 -14.59
C ASP A 72 -22.51 41.41 -15.57
N ARG A 73 -21.84 41.90 -16.61
CA ARG A 73 -22.50 42.64 -17.71
C ARG A 73 -23.53 41.79 -18.47
N LYS A 74 -23.29 40.47 -18.63
CA LYS A 74 -24.29 39.54 -19.20
C LYS A 74 -25.49 39.31 -18.27
N LYS A 75 -25.29 39.34 -16.94
CA LYS A 75 -26.38 39.28 -15.94
C LYS A 75 -27.22 40.56 -15.90
N GLN A 76 -26.57 41.72 -15.94
CA GLN A 76 -27.27 43.01 -16.02
C GLN A 76 -28.11 43.13 -17.31
N LYS A 77 -27.61 42.62 -18.45
CA LYS A 77 -28.40 42.54 -19.69
C LYS A 77 -29.57 41.56 -19.64
N ALA A 78 -29.61 40.64 -18.67
CA ALA A 78 -30.66 39.65 -18.51
C ALA A 78 -31.75 40.05 -17.48
N GLY A 79 -31.67 41.26 -16.90
CA GLY A 79 -32.71 41.78 -16.00
C GLY A 79 -32.79 41.11 -14.62
N GLU A 80 -31.71 40.49 -14.14
CA GLU A 80 -31.62 39.93 -12.78
C GLU A 80 -30.90 40.90 -11.82
N ASP A 81 -31.43 42.10 -11.61
CA ASP A 81 -31.00 42.96 -10.51
C ASP A 81 -32.17 43.11 -9.52
N ASN A 82 -31.96 42.58 -8.30
CA ASN A 82 -32.83 42.57 -7.13
C ASN A 82 -33.85 41.43 -7.00
N VAL A 83 -33.36 40.23 -6.70
CA VAL A 83 -34.15 39.23 -5.94
C VAL A 83 -33.40 38.92 -4.65
N THR A 84 -33.66 39.74 -3.62
CA THR A 84 -33.18 39.48 -2.23
C THR A 84 -34.32 39.38 -1.23
N THR A 85 -35.57 39.38 -1.70
CA THR A 85 -36.77 39.09 -0.91
C THR A 85 -37.29 37.68 -1.22
N PRO A 86 -37.43 36.77 -0.23
CA PRO A 86 -37.76 35.36 -0.47
C PRO A 86 -39.21 35.09 -0.91
N ASP A 87 -40.14 36.04 -0.74
CA ASP A 87 -41.59 35.74 -0.72
C ASP A 87 -42.33 35.93 -2.06
N HIS A 88 -41.67 36.30 -3.15
CA HIS A 88 -42.36 36.58 -4.43
C HIS A 88 -42.18 35.54 -5.55
N LEU A 89 -41.78 34.30 -5.23
CA LEU A 89 -41.33 33.33 -6.25
C LEU A 89 -42.12 32.01 -6.32
N GLU A 90 -43.38 31.96 -5.89
CA GLU A 90 -44.20 30.76 -6.13
C GLU A 90 -44.85 30.69 -7.53
N ASN A 91 -44.99 31.80 -8.25
CA ASN A 91 -45.86 31.81 -9.45
C ASN A 91 -45.20 31.94 -10.83
N ASP A 92 -43.88 32.11 -10.97
CA ASP A 92 -43.25 32.23 -12.30
C ASP A 92 -42.25 31.11 -12.61
N LYS A 93 -42.68 30.14 -13.43
CA LYS A 93 -41.93 28.97 -13.90
C LYS A 93 -40.88 29.32 -14.98
N LYS A 94 -39.97 30.25 -14.74
CA LYS A 94 -38.69 30.31 -15.49
C LYS A 94 -37.62 29.53 -14.74
N LYS A 95 -37.10 28.45 -15.34
CA LYS A 95 -36.02 27.63 -14.76
C LYS A 95 -34.78 28.50 -14.53
N LEU A 96 -34.54 28.89 -13.28
CA LEU A 96 -33.35 29.63 -12.84
C LEU A 96 -32.06 29.00 -13.42
N PRO A 97 -31.07 29.81 -13.85
CA PRO A 97 -29.78 29.29 -14.30
C PRO A 97 -29.14 28.36 -13.25
N ARG A 98 -28.53 27.25 -13.70
CA ARG A 98 -27.96 26.19 -12.83
C ARG A 98 -27.08 26.74 -11.69
N HIS A 99 -26.31 27.79 -11.94
CA HIS A 99 -25.46 28.42 -10.92
C HIS A 99 -26.27 29.15 -9.85
N VAL A 100 -27.31 29.89 -10.21
CA VAL A 100 -28.19 30.62 -9.26
C VAL A 100 -28.97 29.61 -8.42
N ARG A 101 -29.55 28.58 -9.06
CA ARG A 101 -30.21 27.49 -8.36
C ARG A 101 -29.28 26.80 -7.36
N ARG A 102 -28.06 26.45 -7.79
CA ARG A 102 -27.05 25.84 -6.91
C ARG A 102 -26.63 26.77 -5.77
N LYS A 103 -26.46 28.06 -6.04
CA LYS A 103 -26.10 29.03 -5.00
C LYS A 103 -27.20 29.07 -3.95
N LEU A 104 -28.46 29.19 -4.36
CA LEU A 104 -29.64 29.14 -3.48
C LEU A 104 -29.72 27.82 -2.70
N GLU A 105 -29.59 26.66 -3.37
CA GLU A 105 -29.53 25.33 -2.74
C GLU A 105 -28.43 25.24 -1.66
N LEU A 106 -27.26 25.83 -1.91
CA LEU A 106 -26.11 25.78 -1.00
C LEU A 106 -26.18 26.82 0.14
N THR A 107 -26.92 27.92 -0.05
CA THR A 107 -27.22 28.89 1.02
C THR A 107 -28.39 28.47 1.89
N LYS A 108 -29.26 27.55 1.44
CA LYS A 108 -30.29 26.95 2.28
C LYS A 108 -29.65 25.98 3.28
N ASN A 109 -29.17 26.52 4.39
CA ASN A 109 -29.01 25.74 5.61
C ASN A 109 -30.35 25.73 6.32
N SER A 110 -31.25 24.81 5.91
CA SER A 110 -32.40 24.49 6.76
C SER A 110 -31.87 24.15 8.16
N LEU A 111 -32.61 24.55 9.20
CA LEU A 111 -32.28 24.23 10.59
C LEU A 111 -32.16 22.71 10.75
N ASP A 112 -33.08 22.00 10.11
CA ASP A 112 -33.15 20.54 10.09
C ASP A 112 -32.81 19.99 8.71
N GLY A 113 -32.35 18.74 8.63
CA GLY A 113 -32.14 18.09 7.34
C GLY A 113 -30.75 18.25 6.73
N PHE A 114 -30.40 17.39 5.77
CA PHE A 114 -29.29 17.65 4.85
C PHE A 114 -29.77 18.48 3.65
N SER A 115 -28.90 19.32 3.09
CA SER A 115 -29.24 19.98 1.81
C SER A 115 -29.22 18.94 0.69
N THR A 116 -30.28 18.90 -0.10
CA THR A 116 -30.41 17.98 -1.24
C THR A 116 -30.10 18.69 -2.54
N SER A 117 -29.53 17.92 -3.47
CA SER A 117 -29.37 18.32 -4.86
C SER A 117 -30.68 18.06 -5.63
N GLY A 118 -30.84 18.67 -6.80
CA GLY A 118 -32.05 18.47 -7.63
C GLY A 118 -32.30 17.03 -8.11
N ASP A 119 -31.33 16.14 -7.93
CA ASP A 119 -31.40 14.69 -8.14
C ASP A 119 -31.68 13.90 -6.84
N GLY A 120 -32.05 14.56 -5.74
CA GLY A 120 -32.34 13.94 -4.44
C GLY A 120 -31.12 13.56 -3.60
N THR A 121 -29.90 13.66 -4.13
CA THR A 121 -28.67 13.30 -3.39
C THR A 121 -28.40 14.30 -2.26
N LYS A 122 -28.22 13.79 -1.04
CA LYS A 122 -27.94 14.56 0.19
C LYS A 122 -26.49 15.07 0.21
N ARG A 123 -26.28 16.22 0.84
CA ARG A 123 -24.97 16.86 1.02
C ARG A 123 -24.69 17.03 2.51
N LEU A 124 -23.53 16.55 2.97
CA LEU A 124 -23.06 16.76 4.35
C LEU A 124 -23.00 18.27 4.67
N ARG A 125 -23.10 18.63 5.95
CA ARG A 125 -22.95 20.04 6.38
C ARG A 125 -21.56 20.62 6.09
N THR A 126 -20.55 19.76 5.96
CA THR A 126 -19.18 20.10 5.55
C THR A 126 -18.95 19.98 4.04
N HIS A 127 -19.99 19.72 3.22
CA HIS A 127 -19.87 19.42 1.78
C HIS A 127 -19.08 20.48 1.02
N LEU A 128 -19.36 21.78 1.21
CA LEU A 128 -18.62 22.85 0.54
C LEU A 128 -17.14 22.90 0.92
N TRP A 129 -16.83 22.56 2.17
CA TRP A 129 -15.47 22.52 2.66
C TRP A 129 -14.69 21.37 2.01
N HIS A 130 -15.33 20.20 1.93
CA HIS A 130 -14.80 18.99 1.29
C HIS A 130 -14.69 19.14 -0.23
N ALA A 131 -15.74 19.59 -0.93
CA ALA A 131 -15.74 19.73 -2.39
C ALA A 131 -14.64 20.67 -2.93
N LYS A 132 -14.17 21.62 -2.11
CA LYS A 132 -13.05 22.52 -2.44
C LYS A 132 -11.66 21.87 -2.26
N ARG A 133 -11.55 20.70 -1.62
CA ARG A 133 -10.28 20.11 -1.16
C ARG A 133 -10.13 18.61 -1.48
N PHE A 134 -11.25 17.90 -1.62
CA PHE A 134 -11.35 16.47 -1.83
C PHE A 134 -12.04 16.19 -3.17
N THR A 135 -11.73 15.02 -3.73
CA THR A 135 -12.51 14.42 -4.81
C THR A 135 -13.81 13.92 -4.21
N MET A 136 -14.95 14.39 -4.72
CA MET A 136 -16.27 14.00 -4.24
C MET A 136 -16.84 12.87 -5.10
N THR A 137 -17.48 11.89 -4.47
CA THR A 137 -18.20 10.80 -5.15
C THR A 137 -19.64 10.71 -4.65
N LYS A 138 -20.53 10.12 -5.44
CA LYS A 138 -21.91 9.82 -5.03
C LYS A 138 -21.98 8.39 -4.53
N LEU A 139 -22.25 8.20 -3.25
CA LEU A 139 -22.40 6.89 -2.63
C LEU A 139 -23.53 6.94 -1.60
N TRP A 140 -24.35 5.89 -1.56
CA TRP A 140 -25.41 5.69 -0.55
C TRP A 140 -26.40 6.86 -0.43
N GLY A 141 -26.68 7.56 -1.54
CA GLY A 141 -27.54 8.74 -1.56
C GLY A 141 -26.88 10.04 -1.08
N PHE A 142 -25.57 10.05 -0.82
CA PHE A 142 -24.81 11.23 -0.39
C PHE A 142 -23.67 11.61 -1.35
N TYR A 143 -23.30 12.90 -1.34
CA TYR A 143 -22.02 13.37 -1.88
C TYR A 143 -20.93 13.27 -0.81
N LEU A 144 -20.05 12.26 -0.91
CA LEU A 144 -19.03 11.95 0.09
C LEU A 144 -17.59 12.24 -0.41
N PRO A 145 -16.67 12.65 0.47
CA PRO A 145 -15.27 12.84 0.11
C PRO A 145 -14.55 11.49 -0.04
N LEU A 146 -14.07 11.20 -1.25
CA LEU A 146 -13.30 9.97 -1.51
C LEU A 146 -11.85 10.09 -1.02
N GLY A 147 -11.17 11.18 -1.36
CA GLY A 147 -9.77 11.43 -0.97
C GLY A 147 -9.27 12.80 -1.42
N VAL A 148 -8.09 13.22 -0.95
CA VAL A 148 -7.54 14.57 -1.23
C VAL A 148 -7.29 14.79 -2.73
N GLN A 149 -7.58 15.99 -3.25
CA GLN A 149 -7.34 16.32 -4.67
C GLN A 149 -5.83 16.29 -5.03
N GLY A 150 -5.48 15.58 -6.10
CA GLY A 150 -4.12 15.47 -6.66
C GLY A 150 -3.36 14.20 -6.23
N SER A 151 -2.26 13.88 -6.92
CA SER A 151 -1.42 12.67 -6.70
C SER A 151 -0.55 12.70 -5.44
N GLY A 152 -0.81 13.62 -4.50
CA GLY A 152 0.26 14.23 -3.69
C GLY A 152 0.46 13.73 -2.26
N ARG A 153 -0.36 12.83 -1.71
CA ARG A 153 -0.14 12.28 -0.37
C ARG A 153 -0.51 10.80 -0.35
N GLY A 154 0.48 9.94 -0.58
CA GLY A 154 0.30 8.50 -0.43
C GLY A 154 -0.01 8.12 1.02
N SER A 155 -0.45 6.88 1.23
CA SER A 155 -0.78 6.28 2.53
C SER A 155 0.29 6.54 3.60
N ARG A 156 1.57 6.61 3.23
CA ARG A 156 2.69 6.91 4.15
C ARG A 156 2.53 8.22 4.93
N ALA A 157 2.13 9.31 4.28
CA ALA A 157 1.99 10.61 4.95
C ALA A 157 0.83 10.61 5.95
N LEU A 158 -0.25 9.91 5.59
CA LEU A 158 -1.41 9.69 6.45
C LEU A 158 -1.04 8.85 7.68
N LEU A 159 -0.39 7.70 7.48
CA LEU A 159 0.00 6.80 8.57
C LEU A 159 1.03 7.45 9.51
N LYS A 160 1.94 8.27 8.98
CA LYS A 160 2.84 9.09 9.81
C LYS A 160 2.05 10.08 10.68
N LYS A 161 1.03 10.73 10.10
CA LYS A 161 0.19 11.68 10.81
C LYS A 161 -0.72 11.00 11.83
N LEU A 162 -1.16 9.77 11.60
CA LEU A 162 -1.89 8.94 12.56
C LEU A 162 -1.04 8.64 13.80
N LYS A 163 0.24 8.29 13.61
CA LYS A 163 1.16 7.98 14.71
C LYS A 163 1.62 9.21 15.51
N GLY A 164 1.76 10.38 14.87
CA GLY A 164 2.37 11.57 15.47
C GLY A 164 1.48 12.82 15.53
N GLY A 165 0.17 12.66 15.31
CA GLY A 165 -0.75 13.78 15.18
C GLY A 165 -2.22 13.37 15.29
N VAL A 166 -3.09 14.17 14.69
CA VAL A 166 -4.55 14.00 14.76
C VAL A 166 -5.15 14.04 13.36
N LEU A 167 -6.09 13.14 13.12
CA LEU A 167 -6.91 13.05 11.93
C LEU A 167 -8.39 13.24 12.30
N VAL A 168 -9.19 13.74 11.36
CA VAL A 168 -10.64 13.92 11.54
C VAL A 168 -11.43 13.45 10.32
N HIS A 169 -12.51 12.73 10.54
CA HIS A 169 -13.43 12.23 9.52
C HIS A 169 -14.86 12.67 9.82
N ASP A 170 -15.62 13.06 8.78
CA ASP A 170 -17.03 13.39 8.89
C ASP A 170 -17.88 12.14 8.58
N ALA A 171 -18.29 11.45 9.65
CA ALA A 171 -19.12 10.24 9.59
C ALA A 171 -20.62 10.56 9.72
N SER A 172 -21.05 11.81 9.48
CA SER A 172 -22.46 12.23 9.63
C SER A 172 -23.42 11.60 8.62
N TYR A 173 -22.93 10.78 7.70
CA TYR A 173 -23.77 9.95 6.84
C TYR A 173 -24.32 8.71 7.57
N CYS A 174 -23.73 8.30 8.69
CA CYS A 174 -24.32 7.29 9.57
C CYS A 174 -25.46 7.92 10.37
N SER A 175 -26.57 7.19 10.52
CA SER A 175 -27.78 7.69 11.16
C SER A 175 -28.19 6.78 12.32
N ALA A 176 -28.75 7.38 13.36
CA ALA A 176 -29.26 6.66 14.52
C ALA A 176 -30.74 6.31 14.36
N VAL A 177 -31.13 5.15 14.90
CA VAL A 177 -32.52 4.75 15.11
C VAL A 177 -32.78 4.70 16.60
N GLN A 178 -33.82 5.39 17.06
CA GLN A 178 -34.20 5.41 18.47
C GLN A 178 -35.31 4.41 18.76
N LEU A 179 -35.07 3.53 19.72
CA LEU A 179 -36.07 2.62 20.28
C LEU A 179 -36.50 3.13 21.65
N LYS A 180 -37.80 3.19 21.91
CA LYS A 180 -38.38 3.63 23.19
C LYS A 180 -39.44 2.64 23.66
N GLY A 181 -39.25 2.07 24.85
CA GLY A 181 -40.14 1.04 25.40
C GLY A 181 -39.70 0.55 26.80
N PRO A 182 -40.44 -0.40 27.39
CA PRO A 182 -40.01 -1.12 28.59
C PRO A 182 -38.69 -1.88 28.32
N GLU A 183 -37.84 -2.00 29.34
CA GLU A 183 -36.52 -2.61 29.22
C GLU A 183 -36.56 -4.06 28.74
N ASP A 184 -37.40 -4.89 29.36
CA ASP A 184 -37.48 -6.33 29.04
C ASP A 184 -37.90 -6.55 27.59
N LEU A 185 -38.87 -5.74 27.11
CA LEU A 185 -39.34 -5.78 25.73
C LEU A 185 -38.27 -5.30 24.75
N LEU A 186 -37.50 -4.27 25.12
CA LEU A 186 -36.36 -3.83 24.30
C LEU A 186 -35.28 -4.91 24.23
N LEU A 187 -34.92 -5.56 25.33
CA LEU A 187 -33.93 -6.64 25.34
C LEU A 187 -34.39 -7.83 24.51
N SER A 188 -35.66 -8.21 24.62
CA SER A 188 -36.28 -9.25 23.81
C SER A 188 -36.24 -8.91 22.31
N ILE A 189 -36.52 -7.66 21.92
CA ILE A 189 -36.37 -7.23 20.52
C ILE A 189 -34.91 -7.34 20.07
N LEU A 190 -33.96 -6.81 20.86
CA LEU A 190 -32.55 -6.83 20.50
C LEU A 190 -32.00 -8.24 20.40
N GLU A 191 -32.46 -9.19 21.22
CA GLU A 191 -32.08 -10.60 21.13
C GLU A 191 -32.49 -11.23 19.79
N THR A 192 -33.59 -10.77 19.19
CA THR A 192 -34.03 -11.28 17.89
C THR A 192 -33.27 -10.71 16.69
N VAL A 193 -32.60 -9.56 16.84
CA VAL A 193 -32.00 -8.80 15.72
C VAL A 193 -30.52 -8.48 15.87
N LEU A 194 -29.93 -8.54 17.07
CA LEU A 194 -28.51 -8.22 17.32
C LEU A 194 -27.70 -9.46 17.69
N VAL A 195 -26.53 -9.59 17.07
CA VAL A 195 -25.59 -10.66 17.32
C VAL A 195 -24.17 -10.08 17.53
N PRO A 196 -23.54 -10.20 18.70
CA PRO A 196 -24.11 -10.72 19.96
C PRO A 196 -25.24 -9.85 20.52
N SER A 197 -26.23 -10.49 21.13
CA SER A 197 -27.27 -9.80 21.91
C SER A 197 -26.66 -9.17 23.16
N PRO A 198 -27.19 -8.03 23.66
CA PRO A 198 -26.76 -7.44 24.93
C PRO A 198 -26.75 -8.44 26.10
N CYS A 199 -27.65 -9.44 26.08
CA CYS A 199 -27.77 -10.48 27.11
C CYS A 199 -26.63 -11.51 27.09
N SER A 200 -25.83 -11.58 26.02
CA SER A 200 -24.74 -12.55 25.87
C SER A 200 -23.39 -12.09 26.46
N HIS A 201 -23.32 -10.84 26.94
CA HIS A 201 -22.15 -10.32 27.62
C HIS A 201 -22.08 -10.81 29.09
N CYS A 202 -20.90 -10.76 29.71
CA CYS A 202 -20.78 -11.06 31.14
C CYS A 202 -21.59 -10.06 31.98
N GLU A 203 -22.02 -10.46 33.18
CA GLU A 203 -22.87 -9.63 34.05
C GLU A 203 -22.30 -8.22 34.26
N ASP A 204 -20.99 -8.09 34.48
CA ASP A 204 -20.32 -6.79 34.65
C ASP A 204 -20.46 -5.91 33.39
N ALA A 205 -20.11 -6.45 32.21
CA ALA A 205 -20.20 -5.70 30.95
C ALA A 205 -21.66 -5.43 30.54
N ARG A 206 -22.58 -6.35 30.83
CA ARG A 206 -24.02 -6.18 30.60
C ARG A 206 -24.54 -5.04 31.46
N SER A 207 -24.22 -5.02 32.75
CA SER A 207 -24.59 -3.94 33.68
C SER A 207 -24.05 -2.58 33.20
N ASP A 208 -22.79 -2.53 32.75
CA ASP A 208 -22.19 -1.30 32.23
C ASP A 208 -22.84 -0.82 30.90
N ILE A 209 -23.25 -1.75 30.03
CA ILE A 209 -23.98 -1.42 28.79
C ILE A 209 -25.39 -0.90 29.12
N LEU A 210 -26.13 -1.60 29.98
CA LEU A 210 -27.52 -1.26 30.33
C LEU A 210 -27.62 0.01 31.18
N SER A 211 -26.60 0.31 31.99
CA SER A 211 -26.51 1.58 32.72
C SER A 211 -26.21 2.76 31.80
N GLY A 212 -25.75 2.52 30.56
CA GLY A 212 -25.36 3.56 29.59
C GLY A 212 -23.94 4.10 29.80
N ALA A 213 -23.11 3.42 30.59
CA ALA A 213 -21.70 3.80 30.83
C ALA A 213 -20.80 3.46 29.62
N ILE A 214 -21.07 2.33 28.94
CA ILE A 214 -20.35 1.89 27.75
C ILE A 214 -21.29 1.65 26.57
N ASN A 215 -20.77 1.80 25.35
CA ASN A 215 -21.49 1.40 24.14
C ASN A 215 -21.31 -0.09 23.84
N GLY A 216 -22.30 -0.67 23.18
CA GLY A 216 -22.23 -2.02 22.63
C GLY A 216 -21.95 -2.00 21.13
N SER A 217 -21.30 -3.05 20.64
CA SER A 217 -21.07 -3.30 19.21
C SER A 217 -21.64 -4.66 18.86
N ALA A 218 -22.49 -4.72 17.84
CA ALA A 218 -23.12 -5.95 17.37
C ALA A 218 -23.32 -5.92 15.85
N GLU A 219 -23.66 -7.06 15.27
CA GLU A 219 -24.17 -7.18 13.90
C GLU A 219 -25.69 -7.18 13.94
N LEU A 220 -26.32 -6.42 13.05
CA LEU A 220 -27.76 -6.37 12.89
C LEU A 220 -28.20 -7.41 11.86
N HIS A 221 -29.22 -8.18 12.18
CA HIS A 221 -29.80 -9.27 11.39
C HIS A 221 -31.31 -9.07 11.22
N HIS A 222 -31.88 -9.76 10.24
CA HIS A 222 -33.33 -9.92 10.16
C HIS A 222 -33.84 -10.83 11.28
N ALA A 223 -35.03 -10.54 11.81
CA ALA A 223 -35.61 -11.30 12.92
C ALA A 223 -35.83 -12.78 12.54
N GLY A 224 -35.30 -13.70 13.35
CA GLY A 224 -35.42 -15.16 13.16
C GLY A 224 -34.36 -15.78 12.23
N ALA A 225 -33.31 -15.03 11.89
CA ALA A 225 -32.33 -15.37 10.85
C ALA A 225 -30.87 -15.11 11.29
N VAL A 226 -30.46 -15.69 12.43
CA VAL A 226 -29.16 -15.46 13.09
C VAL A 226 -27.94 -15.76 12.19
N PHE A 227 -28.07 -16.68 11.21
CA PHE A 227 -26.97 -17.10 10.33
C PHE A 227 -27.26 -16.95 8.83
N SER A 228 -28.30 -16.21 8.45
CA SER A 228 -28.76 -16.21 7.06
C SER A 228 -28.81 -14.86 6.37
N GLN A 229 -28.99 -13.75 7.10
CA GLN A 229 -29.15 -12.43 6.50
C GLN A 229 -28.59 -11.32 7.42
N THR A 230 -27.26 -11.20 7.44
CA THR A 230 -26.56 -10.09 8.12
C THR A 230 -26.79 -8.78 7.35
N ILE A 231 -27.22 -7.74 8.04
CA ILE A 231 -27.55 -6.43 7.43
C ILE A 231 -26.34 -5.49 7.51
N ALA A 232 -25.86 -5.21 8.74
CA ALA A 232 -24.75 -4.27 8.96
C ALA A 232 -24.18 -4.38 10.39
N PRO A 233 -22.90 -4.03 10.59
CA PRO A 233 -22.38 -3.76 11.93
C PRO A 233 -23.00 -2.48 12.49
N VAL A 234 -23.43 -2.52 13.74
CA VAL A 234 -24.09 -1.42 14.44
C VAL A 234 -23.43 -1.15 15.79
N THR A 235 -23.42 0.12 16.17
CA THR A 235 -23.08 0.53 17.53
C THR A 235 -24.36 0.93 18.24
N TYR A 236 -24.65 0.32 19.39
CA TYR A 236 -25.83 0.64 20.16
C TYR A 236 -25.46 1.22 21.53
N MET A 237 -26.32 2.08 22.06
CA MET A 237 -26.07 2.78 23.33
C MET A 237 -27.38 3.05 24.07
N TRP A 238 -27.39 2.76 25.36
CA TRP A 238 -28.52 3.02 26.23
C TRP A 238 -28.46 4.43 26.81
N GLN A 239 -29.63 5.04 27.01
CA GLN A 239 -29.73 6.28 27.76
C GLN A 239 -29.30 6.03 29.22
N PRO A 240 -28.38 6.84 29.78
CA PRO A 240 -27.98 6.70 31.18
C PRO A 240 -29.16 6.79 32.15
N GLN A 241 -29.21 5.90 33.15
CA GLN A 241 -30.25 5.92 34.18
C GLN A 241 -30.06 7.11 35.12
N GLN A 242 -31.13 7.88 35.36
CA GLN A 242 -31.18 8.81 36.48
C GLN A 242 -31.45 8.01 37.76
N CYS A 243 -30.47 7.91 38.66
CA CYS A 243 -30.75 7.58 40.05
C CYS A 243 -31.61 8.72 40.63
N ARG A 244 -32.92 8.48 40.81
CA ARG A 244 -33.71 9.31 41.73
C ARG A 244 -33.26 8.95 43.13
N ASN A 245 -32.64 9.90 43.83
CA ASN A 245 -32.34 9.77 45.25
C ASN A 245 -33.65 9.45 45.97
N ALA A 246 -33.73 8.27 46.57
CA ALA A 246 -34.79 7.93 47.51
C ALA A 246 -34.51 8.63 48.85
N ASP A 247 -34.63 9.95 48.88
CA ASP A 247 -34.71 10.71 50.13
C ASP A 247 -36.15 10.66 50.66
N THR A 248 -36.60 9.48 51.04
CA THR A 248 -37.64 9.36 52.07
C THR A 248 -36.93 8.99 53.35
N LYS A 249 -36.80 9.98 54.25
CA LYS A 249 -36.44 9.76 55.65
C LYS A 249 -37.28 8.61 56.20
N VAL A 250 -36.64 7.47 56.44
CA VAL A 250 -37.23 6.37 57.20
C VAL A 250 -37.07 6.76 58.66
N ASP A 251 -38.16 7.18 59.29
CA ASP A 251 -38.27 7.14 60.74
C ASP A 251 -38.25 5.67 61.16
N HIS A 252 -37.31 5.34 62.03
CA HIS A 252 -37.21 4.03 62.65
C HIS A 252 -38.44 3.75 63.51
N SER A 253 -39.30 2.81 63.09
CA SER A 253 -39.92 1.84 64.02
C SER A 253 -40.59 0.65 63.33
N ASN A 254 -40.19 -0.53 63.82
CA ASN A 254 -40.96 -1.77 64.01
C ASN A 254 -41.31 -2.75 62.86
N ILE A 255 -40.66 -3.92 62.97
CA ILE A 255 -41.21 -5.29 63.03
C ILE A 255 -41.72 -5.95 61.74
N CYS A 256 -40.92 -6.96 61.31
CA CYS A 256 -41.26 -8.31 60.85
C CYS A 256 -42.43 -8.56 59.87
N GLY A 257 -42.07 -9.12 58.71
CA GLY A 257 -42.85 -10.19 58.07
C GLY A 257 -43.83 -9.77 56.99
N GLU A 258 -43.34 -9.62 55.74
CA GLU A 258 -43.93 -10.18 54.50
C GLU A 258 -43.19 -9.58 53.30
N GLN A 259 -42.65 -10.45 52.44
CA GLN A 259 -42.09 -10.06 51.14
C GLN A 259 -43.22 -9.59 50.22
N GLN A 260 -43.64 -8.34 50.38
CA GLN A 260 -44.40 -7.65 49.35
C GLN A 260 -43.43 -7.27 48.23
N LYS A 261 -43.61 -7.92 47.08
CA LYS A 261 -43.11 -7.46 45.78
C LYS A 261 -43.48 -5.98 45.63
N ILE A 262 -42.50 -5.12 45.74
CA ILE A 262 -42.62 -3.73 45.31
C ILE A 262 -42.75 -3.79 43.79
N ASP A 263 -43.94 -3.46 43.28
CA ASP A 263 -44.23 -3.31 41.86
C ASP A 263 -43.19 -2.37 41.22
N GLY A 264 -42.33 -2.95 40.40
CA GLY A 264 -41.32 -2.24 39.63
C GLY A 264 -41.99 -1.30 38.64
N CYS A 265 -42.03 -0.01 38.96
CA CYS A 265 -42.47 1.05 38.05
C CYS A 265 -41.72 0.92 36.72
N SER A 266 -42.43 0.53 35.65
CA SER A 266 -41.91 0.31 34.30
C SER A 266 -41.49 1.62 33.63
N SER A 267 -40.34 2.18 34.02
CA SER A 267 -39.80 3.37 33.38
C SER A 267 -39.42 3.07 31.93
N LEU A 268 -40.03 3.78 30.97
CA LEU A 268 -39.70 3.66 29.55
C LEU A 268 -38.22 4.04 29.31
N ARG A 269 -37.43 3.08 28.85
CA ARG A 269 -36.02 3.28 28.47
C ARG A 269 -35.92 3.78 27.03
N ARG A 270 -34.78 4.38 26.70
CA ARG A 270 -34.42 4.78 25.33
C ARG A 270 -33.07 4.18 24.95
N LEU A 271 -32.96 3.78 23.69
CA LEU A 271 -31.77 3.18 23.10
C LEU A 271 -31.56 3.75 21.70
N TRP A 272 -30.31 3.99 21.32
CA TRP A 272 -29.94 4.32 19.95
C TRP A 272 -29.16 3.19 19.30
N VAL A 273 -29.49 2.89 18.05
CA VAL A 273 -28.76 1.97 17.18
C VAL A 273 -28.22 2.77 15.98
N TRP A 274 -26.90 2.88 15.88
CA TRP A 274 -26.24 3.58 14.77
C TRP A 274 -26.03 2.66 13.59
N ILE A 275 -26.59 3.04 12.44
CA ILE A 275 -26.55 2.25 11.20
C ILE A 275 -25.88 3.07 10.11
N HIS A 276 -25.04 2.40 9.31
CA HIS A 276 -24.35 2.99 8.18
C HIS A 276 -25.32 3.28 7.01
N ALA A 277 -25.14 4.40 6.29
CA ALA A 277 -26.02 4.84 5.19
C ALA A 277 -26.34 3.75 4.16
N ALA A 278 -25.34 2.93 3.80
CA ALA A 278 -25.48 1.86 2.82
C ALA A 278 -26.53 0.79 3.17
N ALA A 279 -26.81 0.60 4.47
CA ALA A 279 -27.75 -0.41 4.96
C ALA A 279 -28.87 0.20 5.82
N PHE A 280 -29.01 1.53 5.82
CA PHE A 280 -29.93 2.23 6.73
C PHE A 280 -31.39 1.85 6.46
N LYS A 281 -31.82 1.83 5.19
CA LYS A 281 -33.20 1.48 4.80
C LYS A 281 -33.56 0.06 5.23
N GLU A 282 -32.68 -0.89 4.94
CA GLU A 282 -32.88 -2.30 5.31
C GLU A 282 -32.86 -2.50 6.83
N GLY A 283 -31.85 -1.94 7.52
CA GLY A 283 -31.72 -2.07 8.97
C GLY A 283 -32.85 -1.39 9.74
N TYR A 284 -33.32 -0.22 9.29
CA TYR A 284 -34.48 0.44 9.88
C TYR A 284 -35.75 -0.40 9.73
N ASN A 285 -35.99 -0.95 8.54
CA ASN A 285 -37.14 -1.83 8.30
C ASN A 285 -37.07 -3.10 9.16
N ALA A 286 -35.89 -3.69 9.33
CA ALA A 286 -35.71 -4.86 10.18
C ALA A 286 -36.04 -4.57 11.66
N LEU A 287 -35.54 -3.44 12.19
CA LEU A 287 -35.85 -2.99 13.55
C LEU A 287 -37.33 -2.65 13.71
N GLN A 288 -37.92 -1.95 12.74
CA GLN A 288 -39.34 -1.61 12.76
C GLN A 288 -40.22 -2.87 12.77
N ASN A 289 -39.93 -3.83 11.89
CA ASN A 289 -40.65 -5.10 11.83
C ASN A 289 -40.53 -5.90 13.13
N ALA A 290 -39.35 -5.91 13.77
CA ALA A 290 -39.16 -6.57 15.06
C ALA A 290 -39.96 -5.90 16.18
N CYS A 291 -40.01 -4.56 16.20
CA CYS A 291 -40.81 -3.78 17.16
C CYS A 291 -42.32 -3.99 16.96
N GLU A 292 -42.80 -4.14 15.72
CA GLU A 292 -44.22 -4.35 15.41
C GLU A 292 -44.71 -5.75 15.81
N ARG A 293 -43.82 -6.75 15.85
CA ARG A 293 -44.15 -8.15 16.18
C ARG A 293 -44.20 -8.45 17.67
N GLN A 294 -43.51 -7.69 18.50
CA GLN A 294 -43.51 -7.89 19.96
C GLN A 294 -44.45 -6.89 20.65
N VAL A 295 -45.43 -7.41 21.38
CA VAL A 295 -46.39 -6.61 22.16
C VAL A 295 -46.32 -7.10 23.60
N ASP A 296 -46.26 -6.17 24.55
CA ASP A 296 -46.30 -6.48 25.98
C ASP A 296 -47.65 -7.12 26.38
N VAL A 297 -47.71 -7.81 27.53
CA VAL A 297 -48.94 -8.40 28.11
C VAL A 297 -50.04 -7.33 28.31
N ALA A 298 -49.65 -6.07 28.49
CA ALA A 298 -50.53 -4.89 28.60
C ALA A 298 -50.87 -4.19 27.26
N GLY A 299 -50.41 -4.70 26.11
CA GLY A 299 -50.66 -4.09 24.80
C GLY A 299 -49.71 -2.96 24.40
N THR A 300 -48.71 -2.64 25.23
CA THR A 300 -47.74 -1.55 24.97
C THR A 300 -46.77 -1.93 23.86
N ARG A 301 -46.64 -1.07 22.83
CA ARG A 301 -45.71 -1.25 21.70
C ARG A 301 -44.44 -0.43 21.88
N VAL A 302 -43.31 -0.98 21.43
CA VAL A 302 -42.04 -0.22 21.33
C VAL A 302 -42.12 0.76 20.16
N SER A 303 -41.76 2.01 20.42
CA SER A 303 -41.67 3.03 19.38
C SER A 303 -40.29 2.96 18.71
N CYS A 304 -40.27 2.78 17.39
CA CYS A 304 -39.09 2.87 16.54
C CYS A 304 -39.11 4.19 15.76
N ILE A 305 -38.10 5.06 15.98
CA ILE A 305 -38.04 6.41 15.42
C ILE A 305 -36.73 6.58 14.65
N SER A 306 -36.82 6.93 13.38
CA SER A 306 -35.65 7.34 12.59
C SER A 306 -35.16 8.72 13.03
N LEU A 307 -33.88 8.82 13.43
CA LEU A 307 -33.23 10.11 13.71
C LEU A 307 -32.43 10.62 12.50
N GLU A 308 -32.77 10.14 11.31
CA GLU A 308 -32.12 10.60 10.09
C GLU A 308 -32.25 12.12 9.96
N ASN A 309 -31.13 12.79 9.69
CA ASN A 309 -31.02 14.24 9.54
C ASN A 309 -31.14 15.12 10.81
N HIS A 310 -31.15 14.53 12.01
CA HIS A 310 -31.13 15.30 13.28
C HIS A 310 -29.75 15.35 13.94
N LEU A 311 -29.01 14.23 13.91
CA LEU A 311 -27.70 14.09 14.54
C LEU A 311 -26.60 13.96 13.49
N GLY A 312 -25.38 14.34 13.87
CA GLY A 312 -24.17 14.08 13.09
C GLY A 312 -23.07 13.46 13.96
N LYS A 313 -22.08 12.86 13.31
CA LYS A 313 -20.98 12.13 13.96
C LYS A 313 -19.65 12.56 13.35
N LEU A 314 -18.72 13.02 14.18
CA LEU A 314 -17.35 13.33 13.79
C LEU A 314 -16.40 12.34 14.45
N GLU A 315 -15.47 11.76 13.69
CA GLU A 315 -14.48 10.82 14.22
C GLU A 315 -13.10 11.47 14.24
N VAL A 316 -12.48 11.53 15.42
CA VAL A 316 -11.16 12.10 15.66
C VAL A 316 -10.22 10.97 16.08
N MET A 317 -9.08 10.82 15.42
CA MET A 317 -8.19 9.68 15.64
C MET A 317 -6.70 10.06 15.59
N GLY A 318 -5.88 9.33 16.33
CA GLY A 318 -4.41 9.51 16.38
C GLY A 318 -3.88 9.66 17.80
N SER A 319 -2.57 9.59 17.97
CA SER A 319 -1.90 9.61 19.28
C SER A 319 -2.10 10.91 20.08
N ARG A 320 -2.42 12.02 19.41
CA ARG A 320 -2.70 13.33 20.06
C ARG A 320 -4.18 13.72 20.03
N ALA A 321 -5.07 12.77 19.74
CA ALA A 321 -6.50 13.06 19.61
C ALA A 321 -7.09 13.58 20.93
N SER A 322 -6.79 12.92 22.05
CA SER A 322 -7.22 13.31 23.40
C SER A 322 -6.76 14.73 23.77
N GLN A 323 -5.48 15.05 23.53
CA GLN A 323 -4.90 16.38 23.77
C GLN A 323 -5.59 17.49 22.97
N LEU A 324 -5.98 17.20 21.72
CA LEU A 324 -6.71 18.15 20.88
C LEU A 324 -8.11 18.43 21.43
N LEU A 325 -8.81 17.37 21.87
CA LEU A 325 -10.16 17.50 22.42
C LEU A 325 -10.16 18.27 23.74
N GLN A 326 -9.18 18.05 24.61
CA GLN A 326 -8.99 18.85 25.83
C GLN A 326 -8.83 20.33 25.53
N LYS A 327 -8.01 20.67 24.52
CA LYS A 327 -7.77 22.06 24.13
C LYS A 327 -9.03 22.74 23.56
N MET A 328 -9.96 21.97 22.99
CA MET A 328 -11.10 22.50 22.25
C MET A 328 -12.40 22.49 23.04
N LEU A 329 -12.65 21.45 23.84
CA LEU A 329 -13.92 21.23 24.52
C LEU A 329 -13.88 21.84 25.93
N HIS A 330 -14.52 22.99 26.08
CA HIS A 330 -14.72 23.63 27.39
C HIS A 330 -16.14 23.35 27.89
N PRO A 331 -16.31 22.48 28.91
CA PRO A 331 -17.63 22.23 29.47
C PRO A 331 -18.16 23.49 30.14
N SER A 332 -19.46 23.75 29.99
CA SER A 332 -20.14 24.85 30.67
C SER A 332 -20.30 24.49 32.14
N THR A 333 -19.43 24.99 33.00
CA THR A 333 -19.56 24.81 34.44
C THR A 333 -20.93 25.29 34.93
N CYS A 334 -21.75 24.37 35.45
CA CYS A 334 -22.84 24.75 36.35
C CYS A 334 -22.18 25.34 37.61
N SER A 335 -22.60 26.53 38.00
CA SER A 335 -21.95 27.38 38.99
C SER A 335 -21.97 26.78 40.40
N SER A 336 -21.01 25.91 40.73
CA SER A 336 -20.46 25.82 42.08
C SER A 336 -19.14 25.04 42.04
N VAL A 337 -18.07 25.71 42.48
CA VAL A 337 -16.78 25.15 42.90
C VAL A 337 -16.04 24.29 41.86
N ASN A 338 -14.94 24.81 41.31
CA ASN A 338 -13.68 24.23 40.77
C ASN A 338 -13.42 22.70 40.68
N SER A 339 -14.40 21.81 40.80
CA SER A 339 -14.23 20.35 40.97
C SER A 339 -14.55 19.58 39.70
N SER A 340 -15.45 20.05 38.84
CA SER A 340 -15.90 19.34 37.63
C SER A 340 -14.95 19.50 36.43
N LEU A 341 -14.39 20.70 36.21
CA LEU A 341 -13.36 20.94 35.20
C LEU A 341 -12.04 20.20 35.50
N VAL A 342 -11.65 20.16 36.78
CA VAL A 342 -10.46 19.42 37.25
C VAL A 342 -10.65 17.92 37.05
N LYS A 343 -11.84 17.38 37.34
CA LYS A 343 -12.18 15.98 37.09
C LYS A 343 -12.11 15.62 35.60
N TYR A 344 -12.79 16.37 34.71
CA TYR A 344 -12.77 16.08 33.26
C TYR A 344 -11.38 16.20 32.62
N ALA A 345 -10.62 17.23 32.96
CA ALA A 345 -9.24 17.38 32.48
C ALA A 345 -8.34 16.24 32.99
N SER A 346 -8.46 15.85 34.26
CA SER A 346 -7.72 14.73 34.85
C SER A 346 -8.07 13.36 34.25
N TYR A 347 -9.32 13.17 33.78
CA TYR A 347 -9.73 11.91 33.15
C TYR A 347 -9.12 11.72 31.77
N ILE A 348 -9.06 12.78 30.94
CA ILE A 348 -8.42 12.68 29.61
C ILE A 348 -6.88 12.72 29.71
N GLU A 349 -6.30 13.24 30.81
CA GLU A 349 -4.85 13.16 31.07
C GLU A 349 -4.39 11.73 31.37
N ASN A 350 -5.22 10.91 32.04
CA ASN A 350 -4.95 9.50 32.33
C ASN A 350 -5.58 8.57 31.28
N ASP A 351 -5.20 8.75 30.01
CA ASP A 351 -5.75 7.98 28.89
C ASP A 351 -5.66 6.45 29.13
N ASP A 352 -4.67 5.93 29.87
CA ASP A 352 -4.55 4.49 30.10
C ASP A 352 -5.60 3.89 31.07
N GLN A 353 -6.38 4.71 31.78
CA GLN A 353 -7.34 4.25 32.80
C GLN A 353 -8.81 4.20 32.32
N ILE A 354 -9.14 4.80 31.17
CA ILE A 354 -10.52 4.82 30.66
C ILE A 354 -10.81 3.52 29.90
N PRO A 355 -11.90 2.80 30.20
CA PRO A 355 -12.26 1.59 29.49
C PRO A 355 -12.55 1.87 28.01
N SER A 356 -12.19 0.89 27.17
CA SER A 356 -12.67 0.81 25.79
C SER A 356 -14.19 0.93 25.78
N SER A 357 -14.76 1.71 24.85
CA SER A 357 -16.21 1.92 24.67
C SER A 357 -16.92 2.85 25.66
N ALA A 358 -16.19 3.56 26.53
CA ALA A 358 -16.79 4.55 27.45
C ALA A 358 -17.56 5.66 26.74
N ILE A 359 -18.69 6.06 27.32
CA ILE A 359 -19.56 7.16 26.88
C ILE A 359 -19.46 8.31 27.89
N PHE A 360 -19.16 9.51 27.39
CA PHE A 360 -19.20 10.74 28.18
C PHE A 360 -20.25 11.69 27.63
N SER A 361 -21.06 12.26 28.51
CA SER A 361 -22.09 13.24 28.15
C SER A 361 -21.76 14.60 28.75
N LEU A 362 -21.75 15.64 27.90
CA LEU A 362 -21.26 16.97 28.26
C LEU A 362 -22.05 18.06 27.55
N SER A 363 -22.27 19.19 28.21
CA SER A 363 -22.65 20.45 27.55
C SER A 363 -21.40 21.31 27.36
N VAL A 364 -21.10 21.67 26.12
CA VAL A 364 -19.83 22.33 25.75
C VAL A 364 -20.11 23.70 25.13
N HIS A 365 -19.30 24.69 25.51
CA HIS A 365 -19.31 25.99 24.88
C HIS A 365 -18.99 25.92 23.39
N ASP A 366 -19.51 26.87 22.61
CA ASP A 366 -19.17 26.99 21.18
C ASP A 366 -17.64 27.05 20.98
N PRO A 367 -17.03 26.05 20.31
CA PRO A 367 -15.58 25.91 20.21
C PRO A 367 -14.91 27.00 19.35
N ARG A 368 -15.67 27.92 18.74
CA ARG A 368 -15.15 29.12 18.06
C ARG A 368 -14.78 30.25 19.03
N PHE A 369 -15.20 30.15 20.28
CA PHE A 369 -14.84 31.04 21.39
C PHE A 369 -13.75 30.37 22.24
N LEU A 370 -12.50 30.62 21.89
CA LEU A 370 -11.35 30.27 22.71
C LEU A 370 -10.81 31.57 23.31
N ASP A 371 -10.92 31.70 24.63
CA ASP A 371 -10.29 32.79 25.35
C ASP A 371 -8.79 32.52 25.39
N LYS A 372 -7.99 33.40 24.77
CA LYS A 372 -6.54 33.17 24.60
C LYS A 372 -5.80 33.13 25.94
N ASP A 373 -6.38 33.72 26.97
CA ASP A 373 -5.75 33.83 28.29
C ASP A 373 -5.76 32.50 29.07
N ILE A 374 -6.69 31.58 28.77
CA ILE A 374 -6.77 30.26 29.42
C ILE A 374 -5.72 29.29 28.85
N THR A 375 -5.39 29.40 27.56
CA THR A 375 -4.38 28.53 26.90
C THR A 375 -2.95 28.74 27.42
N ASN A 376 -2.60 29.94 27.88
CA ASN A 376 -1.26 30.21 28.42
C ASN A 376 -1.07 29.59 29.83
N ALA A 377 -2.15 29.36 30.58
CA ALA A 377 -2.10 28.75 31.91
C ALA A 377 -1.93 27.21 31.87
N SER A 378 -2.42 26.53 30.82
CA SER A 378 -2.22 25.08 30.68
C SER A 378 -0.86 24.71 30.08
N GLU A 379 -0.30 25.53 29.18
CA GLU A 379 1.08 25.34 28.67
C GLU A 379 2.14 25.54 29.77
N ALA A 380 1.89 26.42 30.75
CA ALA A 380 2.78 26.62 31.90
C ALA A 380 2.78 25.41 32.88
N LYS A 381 1.64 24.74 33.10
CA LYS A 381 1.55 23.58 34.00
C LYS A 381 2.18 22.30 33.43
N VAL A 382 2.20 22.12 32.11
CA VAL A 382 2.77 20.93 31.46
C VAL A 382 4.31 20.92 31.50
N GLN A 383 4.95 22.09 31.65
CA GLN A 383 6.40 22.18 31.82
C GLN A 383 6.87 21.85 33.24
N ASP A 384 6.07 22.11 34.27
CA ASP A 384 6.46 21.84 35.67
C ASP A 384 6.42 20.35 36.04
N THR A 385 5.58 19.53 35.38
CA THR A 385 5.47 18.09 35.68
C THR A 385 6.59 17.22 35.10
N LEU A 386 7.46 17.78 34.25
CA LEU A 386 8.63 17.09 33.69
C LEU A 386 9.88 17.14 34.60
N SER A 387 9.74 17.61 35.85
CA SER A 387 10.84 17.82 36.79
C SER A 387 10.79 16.96 38.07
N TYR A 388 10.13 15.80 38.07
CA TYR A 388 10.25 14.87 39.20
C TYR A 388 11.46 13.92 39.05
N LYS A 389 12.36 14.07 40.02
CA LYS A 389 13.69 13.48 40.12
C LYS A 389 13.68 11.95 40.08
N LYS A 390 14.69 11.44 39.37
CA LYS A 390 15.20 10.08 39.43
C LYS A 390 15.96 9.90 40.75
N ASP A 391 15.31 9.42 41.80
CA ASP A 391 16.01 8.94 43.00
C ASP A 391 16.24 7.43 42.88
N GLU A 392 17.50 7.08 42.64
CA GLU A 392 18.03 5.74 42.83
C GLU A 392 18.13 5.46 44.34
N ARG A 393 17.34 4.50 44.83
CA ARG A 393 17.72 3.73 46.02
C ARG A 393 17.10 2.33 45.94
N GLY A 394 17.99 1.33 45.94
CA GLY A 394 17.64 -0.08 45.85
C GLY A 394 16.85 -0.58 47.06
N GLY A 395 15.92 -1.49 46.78
CA GLY A 395 15.18 -2.27 47.76
C GLY A 395 14.36 -3.33 47.04
N ASN A 396 14.79 -4.59 47.16
CA ASN A 396 14.03 -5.75 46.70
C ASN A 396 12.69 -5.82 47.45
N GLY A 397 11.61 -5.49 46.76
CA GLY A 397 10.25 -5.72 47.21
C GLY A 397 9.38 -5.97 46.00
N THR A 398 8.95 -7.21 45.81
CA THR A 398 7.92 -7.59 44.84
C THR A 398 6.66 -6.76 45.11
N PRO A 399 6.16 -5.93 44.19
CA PRO A 399 4.88 -5.27 44.40
C PRO A 399 3.79 -6.32 44.21
N LYS A 400 3.10 -6.66 45.30
CA LYS A 400 1.84 -7.41 45.25
C LYS A 400 0.89 -6.68 44.31
N ARG A 401 0.58 -7.33 43.19
CA ARG A 401 -0.52 -6.96 42.27
C ARG A 401 -1.84 -7.33 42.95
N ASP A 402 -2.28 -6.50 43.89
CA ASP A 402 -3.66 -6.51 44.36
C ASP A 402 -4.23 -5.10 44.16
N MET A 403 -4.71 -4.83 42.95
CA MET A 403 -5.59 -3.68 42.70
C MET A 403 -6.77 -4.17 41.87
N LYS A 404 -7.91 -4.35 42.55
CA LYS A 404 -9.23 -4.53 41.93
C LYS A 404 -9.49 -3.33 41.01
N LEU A 405 -9.81 -3.64 39.76
CA LEU A 405 -10.40 -2.69 38.81
C LEU A 405 -11.57 -1.99 39.52
N LEU A 406 -11.49 -0.68 39.69
CA LEU A 406 -12.60 0.11 40.21
C LEU A 406 -13.72 0.09 39.15
N PRO A 407 -14.92 -0.41 39.47
CA PRO A 407 -16.03 -0.40 38.53
C PRO A 407 -16.46 1.05 38.25
N CYS A 408 -17.09 1.27 37.10
CA CYS A 408 -17.63 2.56 36.65
C CYS A 408 -18.74 3.15 37.57
N SER A 409 -19.00 2.52 38.73
CA SER A 409 -20.05 2.86 39.68
C SER A 409 -19.69 3.96 40.70
N PHE A 410 -18.46 4.50 40.71
CA PHE A 410 -18.12 5.68 41.52
C PHE A 410 -18.27 6.99 40.75
N LEU A 411 -19.48 7.25 40.26
CA LEU A 411 -19.97 8.60 39.99
C LEU A 411 -21.09 8.89 40.99
N GLU A 412 -20.78 8.90 42.29
CA GLU A 412 -21.66 9.55 43.27
C GLU A 412 -21.48 11.07 43.11
N PRO A 413 -22.49 11.81 42.64
CA PRO A 413 -22.45 13.26 42.57
C PRO A 413 -23.16 13.80 43.81
N GLU A 414 -22.41 14.32 44.78
CA GLU A 414 -23.00 15.29 45.71
C GLU A 414 -23.38 16.55 44.91
N GLY A 415 -24.64 16.63 44.50
CA GLY A 415 -25.20 17.78 43.78
C GLY A 415 -26.18 17.39 42.68
N SER A 416 -27.48 17.55 42.96
CA SER A 416 -28.65 17.14 42.15
C SER A 416 -28.88 17.88 40.82
N HIS A 417 -27.86 18.50 40.21
CA HIS A 417 -28.05 19.37 39.02
C HIS A 417 -27.23 18.99 37.77
N GLY A 418 -26.37 17.96 37.81
CA GLY A 418 -25.42 17.68 36.69
C GLY A 418 -25.94 16.82 35.52
N LEU A 419 -26.87 15.88 35.74
CA LEU A 419 -27.33 14.93 34.70
C LEU A 419 -28.57 15.39 33.91
N SER A 420 -29.18 16.52 34.30
CA SER A 420 -30.45 17.01 33.73
C SER A 420 -30.32 17.56 32.30
N GLU A 421 -29.17 18.15 31.94
CA GLU A 421 -29.04 18.93 30.69
C GLU A 421 -28.67 18.09 29.46
N CYS A 422 -28.04 16.92 29.66
CA CYS A 422 -27.67 16.02 28.56
C CYS A 422 -28.80 15.10 28.06
N ILE A 423 -29.90 15.02 28.82
CA ILE A 423 -31.13 14.32 28.40
C ILE A 423 -31.71 14.96 27.14
N ASP A 424 -31.41 16.24 26.88
CA ASP A 424 -31.93 16.99 25.74
C ASP A 424 -31.50 16.38 24.39
N LEU A 425 -30.30 15.80 24.25
CA LEU A 425 -29.89 15.15 23.00
C LEU A 425 -30.69 13.85 22.73
N TRP A 426 -31.12 13.17 23.80
CA TRP A 426 -31.92 11.94 23.72
C TRP A 426 -33.42 12.22 23.54
N ASP A 427 -33.85 13.46 23.65
CA ASP A 427 -35.26 13.88 23.56
C ASP A 427 -35.58 14.53 22.23
N THR A 428 -36.06 13.71 21.29
CA THR A 428 -36.47 14.15 19.93
C THR A 428 -37.58 15.20 19.89
N LYS A 429 -38.27 15.41 21.01
CA LYS A 429 -39.33 16.42 21.15
C LYS A 429 -38.81 17.81 21.52
N LYS A 430 -37.57 17.92 21.99
CA LYS A 430 -36.94 19.19 22.33
C LYS A 430 -36.10 19.67 21.14
N ASP A 431 -36.54 20.74 20.49
CA ASP A 431 -35.74 21.39 19.45
C ASP A 431 -34.47 21.97 20.07
N ILE A 432 -33.31 21.55 19.56
CA ILE A 432 -32.01 22.05 20.02
C ILE A 432 -31.67 23.33 19.27
N ASP A 433 -31.42 24.39 20.01
CA ASP A 433 -31.10 25.70 19.43
C ASP A 433 -29.83 25.63 18.55
N PRO A 434 -29.87 26.22 17.33
CA PRO A 434 -28.72 26.26 16.43
C PRO A 434 -27.59 27.13 16.99
N PRO A 435 -26.35 26.92 16.51
CA PRO A 435 -25.23 27.77 16.89
C PRO A 435 -25.44 29.21 16.40
N ILE A 436 -24.87 30.18 17.13
CA ILE A 436 -24.86 31.58 16.70
C ILE A 436 -24.26 31.71 15.29
N GLU A 437 -24.92 32.49 14.44
CA GLU A 437 -24.47 32.73 13.07
C GLU A 437 -23.07 33.36 13.02
N GLU A 438 -22.28 32.94 12.04
CA GLU A 438 -20.88 33.35 11.87
C GLU A 438 -20.72 34.87 11.69
N ASN A 439 -21.68 35.53 11.01
CA ASN A 439 -21.66 36.98 10.81
C ASN A 439 -21.78 37.76 12.13
N ILE A 440 -22.66 37.30 13.03
CA ILE A 440 -22.86 37.91 14.36
C ILE A 440 -21.56 37.81 15.17
N LEU A 441 -20.93 36.64 15.17
CA LEU A 441 -19.65 36.42 15.84
C LEU A 441 -18.51 37.28 15.27
N CYS A 442 -18.48 37.45 13.94
CA CYS A 442 -17.50 38.31 13.30
C CYS A 442 -17.71 39.78 13.70
N MET A 443 -18.95 40.23 13.82
CA MET A 443 -19.27 41.59 14.30
C MET A 443 -18.91 41.78 15.77
N GLU A 444 -19.18 40.79 16.64
CA GLU A 444 -18.79 40.81 18.05
C GLU A 444 -17.26 40.90 18.21
N LYS A 445 -16.50 40.05 17.50
CA LYS A 445 -15.02 40.11 17.49
C LYS A 445 -14.49 41.42 16.89
N HIS A 446 -15.14 41.96 15.85
CA HIS A 446 -14.77 43.25 15.29
C HIS A 446 -14.98 44.37 16.31
N ARG A 447 -16.13 44.38 17.00
CA ARG A 447 -16.44 45.35 18.05
C ARG A 447 -15.47 45.26 19.23
N GLN A 448 -15.17 44.06 19.73
CA GLN A 448 -14.16 43.85 20.78
C GLN A 448 -12.78 44.39 20.37
N ARG A 449 -12.37 44.16 19.12
CA ARG A 449 -11.11 44.75 18.60
C ARG A 449 -11.18 46.26 18.54
N MET A 450 -12.31 46.83 18.12
CA MET A 450 -12.51 48.29 18.12
C MET A 450 -12.54 48.87 19.53
N GLU A 451 -13.04 48.13 20.52
CA GLU A 451 -12.99 48.47 21.95
C GLU A 451 -11.54 48.45 22.48
N LEU A 452 -10.71 47.50 22.06
CA LEU A 452 -9.25 47.49 22.34
C LEU A 452 -8.52 48.74 21.80
N PHE A 453 -9.03 49.38 20.74
CA PHE A 453 -8.46 50.61 20.17
C PHE A 453 -9.09 51.90 20.72
N ARG A 454 -10.11 51.82 21.59
CA ARG A 454 -10.72 52.99 22.25
C ARG A 454 -9.96 53.31 23.54
N ILE A 455 -9.42 54.52 23.62
CA ILE A 455 -8.91 55.10 24.87
C ILE A 455 -10.05 55.94 25.47
N GLY A 456 -10.77 55.40 26.46
CA GLY A 456 -11.87 56.07 27.17
C GLY A 456 -12.82 55.08 27.88
N ASP A 457 -13.40 55.53 29.01
CA ASP A 457 -14.14 54.67 29.96
C ASP A 457 -15.36 53.93 29.40
N MET A 458 -15.54 52.72 29.92
CA MET A 458 -16.54 51.73 29.53
C MET A 458 -17.96 52.17 29.90
N SER A 459 -18.76 52.58 28.92
CA SER A 459 -20.23 52.46 29.02
C SER A 459 -20.66 51.16 28.34
N THR A 460 -21.09 50.19 29.15
CA THR A 460 -21.68 48.93 28.69
C THR A 460 -22.97 49.21 27.95
N CYS A 461 -22.88 49.47 26.64
CA CYS A 461 -24.05 49.50 25.77
C CYS A 461 -24.48 48.05 25.51
N ARG A 462 -25.29 47.48 26.42
CA ARG A 462 -26.09 46.28 26.16
C ARG A 462 -27.04 46.61 25.01
N GLN A 463 -26.77 46.06 23.83
CA GLN A 463 -27.80 45.99 22.81
C GLN A 463 -28.82 44.94 23.21
N GLN A 464 -30.10 45.31 23.22
CA GLN A 464 -31.19 44.35 23.26
C GLN A 464 -31.14 43.47 22.00
N PRO A 465 -31.33 42.15 22.13
CA PRO A 465 -31.44 41.28 20.97
C PRO A 465 -32.70 41.65 20.18
N SER A 466 -32.53 41.96 18.89
CA SER A 466 -33.65 42.05 17.94
C SER A 466 -34.41 40.72 17.97
N SER A 467 -35.72 40.82 18.16
CA SER A 467 -36.66 39.70 18.18
C SER A 467 -36.54 38.81 16.93
N ALA A 468 -36.76 37.50 17.15
CA ALA A 468 -36.90 36.41 16.17
C ALA A 468 -35.63 35.64 15.75
N ARG A 469 -35.01 34.89 16.69
CA ARG A 469 -34.51 33.49 16.56
C ARG A 469 -33.71 33.10 17.82
N ARG A 470 -34.04 31.97 18.47
CA ARG A 470 -33.26 31.44 19.61
C ARG A 470 -31.98 30.80 19.06
N PHE A 471 -30.81 31.35 19.40
CA PHE A 471 -29.50 30.78 19.09
C PHE A 471 -28.79 30.44 20.40
N SER A 472 -28.06 29.33 20.45
CA SER A 472 -27.35 28.90 21.66
C SER A 472 -25.83 29.09 21.53
N ARG A 473 -25.18 29.36 22.67
CA ARG A 473 -23.71 29.32 22.85
C ARG A 473 -23.22 27.98 23.40
N PHE A 474 -24.13 27.05 23.64
CA PHE A 474 -23.91 25.77 24.30
C PHE A 474 -24.43 24.65 23.42
N CYS A 475 -23.65 23.57 23.32
CA CYS A 475 -23.96 22.41 22.52
C CYS A 475 -23.87 21.15 23.41
N PRO A 476 -24.97 20.39 23.58
CA PRO A 476 -24.89 19.07 24.19
C PRO A 476 -24.20 18.10 23.22
N ILE A 477 -23.21 17.35 23.71
CA ILE A 477 -22.46 16.36 22.93
C ILE A 477 -22.35 15.03 23.68
N LEU A 478 -22.17 13.95 22.93
CA LEU A 478 -21.69 12.66 23.44
C LEU A 478 -20.31 12.34 22.87
N LEU A 479 -19.37 11.98 23.74
CA LEU A 479 -18.05 11.50 23.36
C LEU A 479 -17.97 10.00 23.59
N LEU A 480 -17.54 9.27 22.58
CA LEU A 480 -17.32 7.83 22.66
C LEU A 480 -15.86 7.52 22.40
N ARG A 481 -15.24 6.80 23.33
CA ARG A 481 -13.88 6.33 23.17
C ARG A 481 -13.86 4.93 22.55
N SER A 482 -12.98 4.71 21.58
CA SER A 482 -12.70 3.41 21.00
C SER A 482 -11.19 3.21 20.96
N ASP A 483 -10.72 2.11 21.52
CA ASP A 483 -9.30 1.73 21.55
C ASP A 483 -9.11 0.37 20.86
N SER A 484 -7.96 0.18 20.22
CA SER A 484 -7.54 -1.09 19.66
C SER A 484 -6.38 -1.63 20.48
N GLN A 485 -6.59 -2.72 21.23
CA GLN A 485 -5.56 -3.30 22.14
C GLN A 485 -4.20 -3.61 21.45
N LYS A 486 -4.15 -3.68 20.12
CA LYS A 486 -2.94 -3.94 19.33
C LYS A 486 -2.13 -2.69 18.96
N THR A 487 -2.70 -1.48 19.03
CA THR A 487 -2.00 -0.23 18.65
C THR A 487 -2.30 0.90 19.63
N SER A 488 -1.31 1.71 19.99
CA SER A 488 -1.48 2.89 20.87
C SER A 488 -2.26 4.06 20.22
N ILE A 489 -3.16 3.77 19.28
CA ILE A 489 -3.90 4.76 18.50
C ILE A 489 -5.30 4.88 19.07
N ILE A 490 -5.60 6.06 19.62
CA ILE A 490 -6.89 6.37 20.22
C ILE A 490 -7.85 6.91 19.14
N ARG A 491 -9.12 6.48 19.19
CA ARG A 491 -10.22 7.02 18.37
C ARG A 491 -11.33 7.54 19.27
N TRP A 492 -11.80 8.75 18.98
CA TRP A 492 -12.93 9.40 19.61
C TRP A 492 -14.02 9.64 18.58
N SER A 493 -15.27 9.31 18.92
CA SER A 493 -16.45 9.73 18.15
C SER A 493 -17.18 10.83 18.91
N ILE A 494 -17.47 11.94 18.25
CA ILE A 494 -18.24 13.06 18.79
C ILE A 494 -19.61 13.04 18.12
N ILE A 495 -20.66 12.79 18.89
CA ILE A 495 -22.05 12.88 18.43
C ILE A 495 -22.60 14.22 18.89
N LEU A 496 -23.20 14.96 17.97
CA LEU A 496 -23.77 16.28 18.23
C LEU A 496 -24.92 16.60 17.25
N PRO A 497 -25.75 17.62 17.52
CA PRO A 497 -26.83 18.02 16.62
C PRO A 497 -26.30 18.43 15.25
N LEU A 498 -27.03 18.12 14.19
CA LEU A 498 -26.58 18.33 12.82
C LEU A 498 -26.23 19.80 12.51
N SER A 499 -26.94 20.75 13.11
CA SER A 499 -26.71 22.19 12.96
C SER A 499 -25.33 22.65 13.48
N TRP A 500 -24.74 21.92 14.43
CA TRP A 500 -23.46 22.23 15.07
C TRP A 500 -22.23 21.58 14.38
N ILE A 501 -22.43 20.63 13.45
CA ILE A 501 -21.35 19.89 12.79
C ILE A 501 -20.32 20.79 12.10
N LYS A 502 -20.78 21.81 11.35
CA LYS A 502 -19.87 22.73 10.65
C LYS A 502 -18.99 23.52 11.65
N VAL A 503 -19.54 23.87 12.81
CA VAL A 503 -18.86 24.66 13.85
C VAL A 503 -17.71 23.85 14.45
N PHE A 504 -18.00 22.63 14.92
CA PHE A 504 -17.00 21.72 15.47
C PHE A 504 -15.96 21.33 14.43
N TRP A 505 -16.37 21.03 13.20
CA TRP A 505 -15.46 20.71 12.10
C TRP A 505 -14.40 21.80 11.88
N MET A 506 -14.82 23.07 11.83
CA MET A 506 -13.90 24.19 11.62
C MET A 506 -12.95 24.38 12.80
N ALA A 507 -13.42 24.20 14.04
CA ALA A 507 -12.57 24.29 15.23
C ALA A 507 -11.52 23.17 15.27
N ILE A 508 -11.91 21.92 14.98
CA ILE A 508 -11.01 20.75 14.96
C ILE A 508 -9.91 20.93 13.89
N VAL A 509 -10.30 21.32 12.67
CA VAL A 509 -9.34 21.52 11.57
C VAL A 509 -8.40 22.70 11.85
N THR A 510 -8.88 23.78 12.45
CA THR A 510 -8.06 24.97 12.76
C THR A 510 -7.03 24.69 13.84
N ASN A 511 -7.36 23.83 14.81
CA ASN A 511 -6.43 23.37 15.86
C ASN A 511 -5.43 22.31 15.37
N GLY A 512 -5.38 22.00 14.07
CA GLY A 512 -4.29 21.22 13.45
C GLY A 512 -4.60 19.77 13.12
N ALA A 513 -5.87 19.33 13.26
CA ALA A 513 -6.30 18.03 12.77
C ALA A 513 -6.29 17.97 11.24
N GLN A 514 -5.82 16.86 10.69
CA GLN A 514 -5.85 16.63 9.25
C GLN A 514 -7.14 15.88 8.85
N PRO A 515 -7.98 16.48 7.99
CA PRO A 515 -9.20 15.83 7.54
C PRO A 515 -8.92 14.70 6.55
N ILE A 516 -9.76 13.67 6.57
CA ILE A 516 -9.62 12.45 5.77
C ILE A 516 -10.93 12.07 5.06
N GLY A 517 -10.83 11.45 3.88
CA GLY A 517 -11.96 10.89 3.14
C GLY A 517 -12.09 9.37 3.32
N LEU A 518 -13.01 8.76 2.56
CA LEU A 518 -13.31 7.32 2.63
C LEU A 518 -12.09 6.44 2.29
N ARG A 519 -11.25 6.86 1.35
CA ARG A 519 -10.05 6.11 0.94
C ARG A 519 -9.00 6.10 2.06
N GLU A 520 -8.74 7.26 2.65
CA GLU A 520 -7.81 7.36 3.77
C GLU A 520 -8.32 6.59 5.00
N GLN A 521 -9.63 6.65 5.27
CA GLN A 521 -10.26 5.85 6.33
C GLN A 521 -10.06 4.35 6.10
N HIS A 522 -10.24 3.87 4.86
CA HIS A 522 -10.00 2.47 4.50
C HIS A 522 -8.54 2.04 4.77
N TRP A 523 -7.55 2.87 4.41
CA TRP A 523 -6.14 2.57 4.71
C TRP A 523 -5.85 2.49 6.20
N ILE A 524 -6.49 3.33 7.01
CA ILE A 524 -6.35 3.30 8.47
C ILE A 524 -6.95 2.01 9.02
N SER A 525 -8.14 1.61 8.56
CA SER A 525 -8.76 0.34 8.94
C SER A 525 -7.85 -0.85 8.62
N CYS A 526 -7.18 -0.84 7.45
CA CYS A 526 -6.21 -1.88 7.07
C CYS A 526 -4.99 -1.93 7.99
N GLU A 527 -4.42 -0.78 8.36
CA GLU A 527 -3.28 -0.71 9.29
C GLU A 527 -3.67 -1.24 10.69
N LEU A 528 -4.88 -0.90 11.16
CA LEU A 528 -5.42 -1.34 12.44
C LEU A 528 -5.97 -2.79 12.42
N GLY A 529 -6.10 -3.40 11.24
CA GLY A 529 -6.72 -4.72 11.08
C GLY A 529 -8.23 -4.75 11.35
N LEU A 530 -8.91 -3.60 11.28
CA LEU A 530 -10.36 -3.48 11.50
C LEU A 530 -11.13 -3.62 10.18
N PRO A 531 -12.32 -4.27 10.17
CA PRO A 531 -13.09 -4.42 8.95
C PRO A 531 -13.73 -3.10 8.49
N CYS A 532 -13.66 -2.82 7.19
CA CYS A 532 -14.28 -1.64 6.58
C CYS A 532 -15.65 -1.98 5.96
N PHE A 533 -16.75 -1.54 6.58
CA PHE A 533 -18.09 -1.67 5.99
C PHE A 533 -18.32 -0.64 4.88
N PRO A 534 -19.00 -0.98 3.75
CA PRO A 534 -19.53 -2.29 3.37
C PRO A 534 -18.49 -3.21 2.68
N ARG A 535 -17.30 -2.70 2.34
CA ARG A 535 -16.31 -3.36 1.48
C ARG A 535 -15.80 -4.74 1.95
N GLU A 536 -15.76 -5.00 3.25
CA GLU A 536 -15.30 -6.27 3.84
C GLU A 536 -16.45 -7.16 4.35
N PHE A 537 -17.69 -6.96 3.87
CA PHE A 537 -18.89 -7.65 4.37
C PHE A 537 -19.64 -8.43 3.28
N PRO A 538 -19.06 -9.53 2.74
CA PRO A 538 -19.59 -10.23 1.55
C PRO A 538 -20.97 -10.88 1.73
N ASP A 539 -21.37 -11.14 2.96
CA ASP A 539 -22.66 -11.68 3.41
C ASP A 539 -23.78 -10.62 3.53
N CYS A 540 -23.48 -9.33 3.27
CA CYS A 540 -24.47 -8.25 3.33
C CYS A 540 -24.93 -7.79 1.93
N SER A 541 -26.20 -7.44 1.81
CA SER A 541 -26.78 -6.77 0.62
C SER A 541 -26.01 -5.50 0.23
N ALA A 542 -25.60 -4.71 1.24
CA ALA A 542 -24.87 -3.45 1.06
C ALA A 542 -23.51 -3.65 0.38
N TYR A 543 -22.86 -4.80 0.59
CA TYR A 543 -21.65 -5.17 -0.13
C TYR A 543 -21.96 -5.50 -1.58
N ALA A 544 -22.96 -6.35 -1.84
CA ALA A 544 -23.33 -6.74 -3.20
C ALA A 544 -23.67 -5.49 -4.06
N CYS A 545 -24.48 -4.57 -3.54
CA CYS A 545 -24.79 -3.30 -4.20
C CYS A 545 -23.55 -2.43 -4.42
N PHE A 546 -22.65 -2.35 -3.43
CA PHE A 546 -21.42 -1.55 -3.55
C PHE A 546 -20.47 -2.14 -4.59
N MET A 547 -20.28 -3.45 -4.60
CA MET A 547 -19.40 -4.14 -5.53
C MET A 547 -19.94 -4.08 -6.95
N ALA A 548 -21.26 -4.20 -7.16
CA ALA A 548 -21.86 -4.02 -8.49
C ALA A 548 -21.61 -2.61 -9.08
N LEU A 549 -21.57 -1.58 -8.23
CA LEU A 549 -21.19 -0.22 -8.67
C LEU A 549 -19.71 -0.11 -9.03
N GLU A 550 -18.83 -0.78 -8.27
CA GLU A 550 -17.39 -0.83 -8.56
C GLU A 550 -17.12 -1.65 -9.84
N GLU A 551 -17.84 -2.75 -10.07
CA GLU A 551 -17.81 -3.57 -11.29
C GLU A 551 -18.13 -2.74 -12.53
N ALA A 552 -19.30 -2.08 -12.53
CA ALA A 552 -19.71 -1.24 -13.65
C ALA A 552 -18.72 -0.08 -13.91
N ALA A 553 -18.10 0.47 -12.86
CA ALA A 553 -17.07 1.49 -12.99
C ALA A 553 -15.74 0.92 -13.51
N TYR A 554 -15.41 -0.33 -13.19
CA TYR A 554 -14.25 -1.05 -13.70
C TYR A 554 -14.43 -1.42 -15.17
N ASP A 555 -15.56 -2.01 -15.55
CA ASP A 555 -15.86 -2.40 -16.93
C ASP A 555 -15.78 -1.21 -17.87
N LYS A 556 -16.39 -0.09 -17.48
CA LYS A 556 -16.27 1.17 -18.22
C LYS A 556 -14.82 1.64 -18.37
N LYS A 557 -13.96 1.45 -17.36
CA LYS A 557 -12.53 1.79 -17.46
C LYS A 557 -11.76 0.79 -18.32
N SER A 558 -12.15 -0.49 -18.27
CA SER A 558 -11.57 -1.57 -19.06
C SER A 558 -11.89 -1.39 -20.54
N GLU A 559 -13.13 -1.04 -20.88
CA GLU A 559 -13.58 -0.71 -22.25
C GLU A 559 -12.76 0.43 -22.86
N LEU A 560 -12.37 1.43 -22.07
CA LEU A 560 -11.52 2.54 -22.51
C LEU A 560 -10.06 2.13 -22.77
N ARG A 561 -9.62 0.94 -22.35
CA ARG A 561 -8.29 0.38 -22.62
C ARG A 561 -8.32 -0.52 -23.85
N SER A 562 -7.23 -0.51 -24.62
CA SER A 562 -7.07 -1.44 -25.75
C SER A 562 -7.01 -2.89 -25.24
N PRO A 563 -7.51 -3.89 -26.00
CA PRO A 563 -7.52 -5.29 -25.56
C PRO A 563 -6.16 -5.80 -25.06
N HIS A 564 -5.07 -5.40 -25.71
CA HIS A 564 -3.69 -5.80 -25.35
C HIS A 564 -3.15 -5.15 -24.06
N THR A 565 -3.80 -4.12 -23.52
CA THR A 565 -3.39 -3.43 -22.27
C THR A 565 -4.35 -3.69 -21.10
N ARG A 566 -5.37 -4.54 -21.32
CA ARG A 566 -6.29 -4.97 -20.27
C ARG A 566 -5.62 -6.07 -19.45
N THR A 567 -5.17 -5.71 -18.25
CA THR A 567 -4.75 -6.68 -17.23
C THR A 567 -5.98 -7.47 -16.76
N TRP A 568 -5.86 -8.80 -16.71
CA TRP A 568 -6.89 -9.61 -16.08
C TRP A 568 -6.83 -9.42 -14.57
N LYS A 569 -8.00 -9.37 -13.94
CA LYS A 569 -8.14 -9.37 -12.49
C LYS A 569 -9.34 -10.25 -12.18
N VAL A 570 -9.22 -11.11 -11.16
CA VAL A 570 -10.36 -11.87 -10.62
C VAL A 570 -11.51 -10.88 -10.42
N PRO A 571 -12.74 -11.22 -10.85
CA PRO A 571 -13.83 -10.26 -10.97
C PRO A 571 -14.06 -9.49 -9.65
N VAL A 572 -14.43 -8.23 -9.80
CA VAL A 572 -14.78 -7.30 -8.72
C VAL A 572 -16.30 -7.14 -8.78
N PRO A 573 -17.05 -8.25 -8.65
CA PRO A 573 -17.17 -8.95 -7.37
C PRO A 573 -16.48 -10.31 -7.31
N SER A 574 -15.83 -10.61 -6.18
CA SER A 574 -15.29 -11.95 -5.94
C SER A 574 -16.41 -12.98 -6.04
N PRO A 575 -16.22 -14.10 -6.74
CA PRO A 575 -17.28 -15.06 -7.02
C PRO A 575 -17.54 -15.95 -5.80
N TRP A 576 -18.05 -15.39 -4.71
CA TRP A 576 -18.26 -16.12 -3.45
C TRP A 576 -19.14 -17.36 -3.61
N ASP A 577 -20.12 -17.32 -4.53
CA ASP A 577 -20.99 -18.46 -4.87
C ASP A 577 -20.23 -19.64 -5.51
N SER A 578 -19.08 -19.38 -6.15
CA SER A 578 -18.27 -20.44 -6.78
C SER A 578 -17.67 -21.40 -5.75
N LEU A 579 -17.47 -20.97 -4.50
CA LEU A 579 -16.95 -21.83 -3.43
C LEU A 579 -17.92 -22.97 -3.11
N ARG A 580 -19.23 -22.67 -3.09
CA ARG A 580 -20.27 -23.67 -2.84
C ARG A 580 -20.37 -24.64 -3.99
N LEU A 581 -20.44 -24.13 -5.23
CA LEU A 581 -20.52 -24.96 -6.44
C LEU A 581 -19.28 -25.84 -6.62
N ALA A 582 -18.07 -25.34 -6.29
CA ALA A 582 -16.84 -26.12 -6.31
C ALA A 582 -16.90 -27.32 -5.34
N LEU A 583 -17.43 -27.11 -4.13
CA LEU A 583 -17.61 -28.16 -3.12
C LEU A 583 -18.71 -29.16 -3.53
N GLU A 584 -19.79 -28.69 -4.14
CA GLU A 584 -20.87 -29.56 -4.65
C GLU A 584 -20.43 -30.41 -5.85
N GLY A 585 -19.65 -29.84 -6.78
CA GLY A 585 -19.12 -30.53 -7.96
C GLY A 585 -18.14 -31.67 -7.64
N LEU A 586 -17.41 -31.59 -6.52
CA LEU A 586 -16.52 -32.66 -6.05
C LEU A 586 -17.28 -33.96 -5.72
N ASN A 587 -18.54 -33.84 -5.27
CA ASN A 587 -19.39 -34.99 -4.93
C ASN A 587 -19.93 -35.71 -6.18
N GLY A 588 -20.11 -34.99 -7.30
CA GLY A 588 -20.67 -35.56 -8.54
C GLY A 588 -19.72 -36.51 -9.26
N ALA A 589 -18.41 -36.31 -9.15
CA ALA A 589 -17.41 -37.16 -9.81
C ALA A 589 -17.28 -38.56 -9.18
N ALA A 590 -17.76 -38.76 -7.95
CA ALA A 590 -17.71 -40.04 -7.23
C ALA A 590 -18.93 -40.96 -7.52
N HIS A 591 -19.92 -40.50 -8.29
CA HIS A 591 -21.19 -41.24 -8.52
C HIS A 591 -21.37 -41.82 -9.93
N SER A 592 -20.34 -41.80 -10.77
CA SER A 592 -20.37 -42.49 -12.07
C SER A 592 -20.05 -43.99 -11.95
N ARG A 593 -20.74 -44.72 -11.06
CA ARG A 593 -20.76 -46.19 -10.99
C ARG A 593 -21.77 -46.67 -9.93
N VAL A 594 -23.07 -46.60 -10.19
CA VAL A 594 -24.12 -47.58 -9.82
C VAL A 594 -25.39 -47.21 -10.60
N GLN A 595 -26.12 -48.25 -11.00
CA GLN A 595 -27.19 -48.30 -12.00
C GLN A 595 -28.42 -47.44 -11.69
N HIS A 596 -29.15 -47.13 -12.77
CA HIS A 596 -30.57 -46.76 -12.80
C HIS A 596 -31.39 -47.43 -11.68
N GLU A 597 -32.09 -46.63 -10.85
CA GLU A 597 -33.48 -46.90 -10.48
C GLU A 597 -34.15 -45.72 -9.74
N GLN A 598 -35.28 -45.29 -10.32
CA GLN A 598 -36.49 -44.73 -9.70
C GLN A 598 -36.44 -43.39 -8.94
N LEU A 599 -36.86 -42.36 -9.69
CA LEU A 599 -37.51 -41.13 -9.24
C LEU A 599 -38.72 -41.39 -8.33
N LEU A 600 -38.76 -40.78 -7.14
CA LEU A 600 -39.98 -40.34 -6.46
C LEU A 600 -39.70 -39.01 -5.70
N PRO A 601 -40.70 -38.12 -5.51
CA PRO A 601 -40.50 -36.68 -5.42
C PRO A 601 -40.56 -36.13 -3.99
N ASN A 602 -39.46 -35.51 -3.53
CA ASN A 602 -39.44 -34.72 -2.28
C ASN A 602 -39.72 -33.22 -2.53
N ASP A 603 -40.80 -32.94 -3.26
CA ASP A 603 -41.35 -31.58 -3.45
C ASP A 603 -42.12 -31.05 -2.21
N MET A 604 -42.07 -31.73 -1.06
CA MET A 604 -42.78 -31.30 0.15
C MET A 604 -42.01 -30.30 1.01
N ILE A 605 -40.68 -30.21 0.93
CA ILE A 605 -39.89 -29.30 1.80
C ILE A 605 -39.63 -27.93 1.14
N ARG A 606 -39.56 -27.84 -0.20
CA ARG A 606 -39.54 -26.55 -0.92
C ARG A 606 -40.82 -25.74 -0.75
N ASN A 607 -41.95 -26.41 -0.53
CA ASN A 607 -43.24 -25.75 -0.34
C ASN A 607 -43.44 -25.19 1.08
N ILE A 608 -42.64 -25.60 2.08
CA ILE A 608 -42.72 -25.02 3.43
C ILE A 608 -41.95 -23.69 3.50
N ALA A 609 -40.85 -23.53 2.75
CA ALA A 609 -40.13 -22.26 2.64
C ALA A 609 -40.86 -21.22 1.77
N MET A 610 -41.65 -21.67 0.79
CA MET A 610 -42.43 -20.79 -0.12
C MET A 610 -43.81 -20.38 0.41
N ASN A 611 -44.36 -21.10 1.40
CA ASN A 611 -45.66 -20.75 2.01
C ASN A 611 -45.56 -19.91 3.29
N ASN A 612 -44.38 -19.35 3.59
CA ASN A 612 -44.23 -18.47 4.74
C ASN A 612 -44.71 -17.05 4.37
N PRO A 613 -45.83 -16.53 4.94
CA PRO A 613 -46.41 -15.25 4.54
C PRO A 613 -45.44 -14.06 4.76
N TYR A 614 -44.42 -14.26 5.59
CA TYR A 614 -43.45 -13.23 5.99
C TYR A 614 -42.47 -12.81 4.88
N LEU A 615 -42.28 -13.61 3.82
CA LEU A 615 -41.35 -13.24 2.73
C LEU A 615 -41.98 -12.31 1.68
N ARG A 616 -43.33 -12.22 1.64
CA ARG A 616 -44.06 -11.48 0.60
C ARG A 616 -44.19 -9.99 0.90
N SER A 617 -44.03 -9.56 2.16
CA SER A 617 -44.31 -8.18 2.58
C SER A 617 -43.11 -7.22 2.44
N CYS A 618 -41.87 -7.71 2.28
CA CYS A 618 -40.68 -6.85 2.29
C CYS A 618 -40.04 -6.64 0.91
N LYS A 619 -40.63 -7.17 -0.17
CA LYS A 619 -40.23 -6.84 -1.54
C LYS A 619 -41.25 -5.89 -2.15
N SER A 620 -41.09 -4.59 -1.90
CA SER A 620 -41.75 -3.59 -2.74
C SER A 620 -41.17 -3.71 -4.15
N GLU A 621 -42.03 -3.98 -5.13
CA GLU A 621 -41.74 -4.00 -6.56
C GLU A 621 -41.23 -2.62 -7.01
N THR A 622 -39.93 -2.37 -6.89
CA THR A 622 -39.19 -1.25 -7.54
C THR A 622 -37.72 -1.21 -7.09
N GLU A 623 -36.96 -2.32 -7.15
CA GLU A 623 -35.50 -2.22 -7.01
C GLU A 623 -34.75 -3.03 -8.09
N SER A 624 -33.82 -2.31 -8.72
CA SER A 624 -33.00 -2.62 -9.88
C SER A 624 -31.95 -3.71 -9.62
N SER A 625 -31.82 -4.65 -10.57
CA SER A 625 -30.61 -5.32 -11.07
C SER A 625 -29.40 -5.58 -10.14
N CYS A 626 -29.57 -5.79 -8.83
CA CYS A 626 -28.46 -6.15 -7.95
C CYS A 626 -28.31 -7.67 -7.91
N SER A 627 -27.08 -8.16 -8.08
CA SER A 627 -26.72 -9.56 -7.89
C SER A 627 -27.09 -10.00 -6.46
N ALA A 628 -27.56 -11.24 -6.32
CA ALA A 628 -27.91 -11.79 -5.01
C ALA A 628 -26.66 -11.85 -4.11
N PRO A 629 -26.78 -11.55 -2.80
CA PRO A 629 -25.67 -11.69 -1.87
C PRO A 629 -25.26 -13.17 -1.73
N PHE A 630 -24.00 -13.38 -1.32
CA PHE A 630 -23.44 -14.69 -1.01
C PHE A 630 -24.38 -15.51 -0.11
N GLU A 631 -24.63 -16.77 -0.47
CA GLU A 631 -25.63 -17.63 0.19
C GLU A 631 -25.17 -18.24 1.54
N GLY A 632 -24.05 -17.79 2.09
CA GLY A 632 -23.51 -18.16 3.40
C GLY A 632 -23.36 -16.96 4.35
N PHE A 633 -22.59 -17.12 5.43
CA PHE A 633 -22.32 -16.03 6.38
C PHE A 633 -20.84 -15.97 6.80
N VAL A 634 -20.41 -14.83 7.32
CA VAL A 634 -19.05 -14.65 7.85
C VAL A 634 -19.07 -14.60 9.37
N ALA A 635 -18.43 -15.55 10.03
CA ALA A 635 -18.24 -15.52 11.47
C ALA A 635 -17.15 -14.51 11.85
N ARG A 636 -17.56 -13.33 12.33
CA ARG A 636 -16.64 -12.25 12.73
C ARG A 636 -16.29 -12.23 14.21
N THR A 637 -17.13 -12.83 15.04
CA THR A 637 -16.88 -12.95 16.50
C THR A 637 -16.67 -14.42 16.88
N CYS A 638 -15.87 -14.65 17.92
CA CYS A 638 -15.66 -16.00 18.44
C CYS A 638 -16.96 -16.62 18.95
N ASN A 639 -17.89 -15.81 19.44
CA ASN A 639 -19.20 -16.27 19.92
C ASN A 639 -20.07 -16.79 18.76
N VAL A 640 -20.14 -16.06 17.65
CA VAL A 640 -20.87 -16.50 16.44
C VAL A 640 -20.28 -17.79 15.89
N LEU A 641 -18.94 -17.89 15.85
CA LEU A 641 -18.28 -19.11 15.42
C LEU A 641 -18.57 -20.28 16.38
N ALA A 642 -18.48 -20.06 17.69
CA ALA A 642 -18.76 -21.10 18.69
C ALA A 642 -20.22 -21.58 18.62
N GLN A 643 -21.18 -20.66 18.52
CA GLN A 643 -22.60 -20.98 18.39
C GLN A 643 -22.88 -21.81 17.13
N PHE A 644 -22.30 -21.42 15.99
CA PHE A 644 -22.41 -22.20 14.77
C PHE A 644 -21.78 -23.59 14.90
N LEU A 645 -20.58 -23.69 15.50
CA LEU A 645 -19.91 -24.96 15.75
C LEU A 645 -20.71 -25.90 16.67
N ASP A 646 -21.39 -25.34 17.68
CA ASP A 646 -22.28 -26.06 18.59
C ASP A 646 -23.55 -26.55 17.86
N GLU A 647 -24.14 -25.72 16.98
CA GLU A 647 -25.29 -26.10 16.15
C GLU A 647 -24.98 -27.25 15.19
N ILE A 648 -23.80 -27.24 14.56
CA ILE A 648 -23.36 -28.34 13.68
C ILE A 648 -22.74 -29.51 14.45
N LYS A 649 -22.70 -29.49 15.80
CA LYS A 649 -22.06 -30.51 16.65
C LYS A 649 -20.62 -30.87 16.23
N ALA A 650 -19.88 -29.92 15.68
CA ALA A 650 -18.53 -30.08 15.10
C ALA A 650 -18.39 -31.17 14.00
N SER A 651 -19.47 -31.71 13.43
CA SER A 651 -19.40 -32.94 12.62
C SER A 651 -18.93 -32.79 11.16
N HIS A 652 -18.49 -31.62 10.71
CA HIS A 652 -18.21 -31.37 9.28
C HIS A 652 -17.06 -30.36 9.02
N LEU A 653 -15.96 -30.43 9.78
CA LEU A 653 -14.78 -29.60 9.51
C LEU A 653 -13.95 -30.20 8.36
N LEU A 654 -13.89 -29.48 7.23
CA LEU A 654 -13.14 -29.86 6.01
C LEU A 654 -11.66 -30.26 6.24
N LEU A 655 -11.04 -29.79 7.32
CA LEU A 655 -9.63 -30.05 7.63
C LEU A 655 -9.42 -30.92 8.89
N PHE A 656 -10.46 -31.16 9.72
CA PHE A 656 -10.31 -31.84 11.02
C PHE A 656 -11.55 -32.67 11.43
N PRO A 657 -11.83 -33.81 10.78
CA PRO A 657 -13.06 -34.57 10.97
C PRO A 657 -13.17 -35.32 12.32
N LYS A 658 -12.07 -35.59 13.02
CA LYS A 658 -12.06 -36.40 14.27
C LYS A 658 -12.30 -35.60 15.56
N VAL A 659 -12.73 -34.34 15.51
CA VAL A 659 -12.95 -33.51 16.71
C VAL A 659 -14.31 -33.85 17.37
N LEU A 660 -14.39 -35.04 17.97
CA LEU A 660 -15.53 -35.42 18.82
C LEU A 660 -15.10 -35.36 20.29
N HIS A 661 -15.78 -34.47 21.03
CA HIS A 661 -15.76 -34.33 22.48
C HIS A 661 -14.45 -33.87 23.15
N SER A 662 -14.10 -32.59 23.03
CA SER A 662 -13.52 -31.92 24.21
C SER A 662 -13.84 -30.43 24.24
N LYS A 663 -14.32 -29.93 25.39
CA LYS A 663 -14.52 -28.50 25.69
C LYS A 663 -13.20 -27.71 25.78
N LYS A 664 -12.17 -28.08 25.01
CA LYS A 664 -10.88 -27.38 24.98
C LYS A 664 -10.88 -26.40 23.82
N CYS A 665 -10.47 -25.17 24.12
CA CYS A 665 -10.33 -24.07 23.16
C CYS A 665 -9.51 -24.51 21.94
N ILE A 666 -10.02 -24.29 20.72
CA ILE A 666 -9.39 -24.60 19.42
C ILE A 666 -7.92 -24.15 19.36
N GLY A 667 -7.56 -23.07 20.06
CA GLY A 667 -6.18 -22.57 20.13
C GLY A 667 -5.16 -23.48 20.84
N LYS A 668 -5.59 -24.43 21.69
CA LYS A 668 -4.70 -25.47 22.26
C LYS A 668 -4.51 -26.63 21.29
N PHE A 669 -5.52 -26.93 20.48
CA PHE A 669 -5.51 -28.03 19.50
C PHE A 669 -4.55 -27.75 18.35
N MET A 670 -4.51 -26.52 17.83
CA MET A 670 -3.57 -26.13 16.77
C MET A 670 -2.08 -26.18 17.17
N LYS A 671 -1.77 -26.44 18.44
CA LYS A 671 -0.40 -26.51 18.98
C LYS A 671 0.04 -27.94 19.33
N ASP A 672 -0.84 -28.93 19.21
CA ASP A 672 -0.55 -30.31 19.55
C ASP A 672 -0.12 -31.09 18.30
N GLU A 673 1.20 -31.21 18.09
CA GLU A 673 1.80 -31.88 16.92
C GLU A 673 1.45 -33.38 16.81
N LYS A 674 1.05 -34.01 17.92
CA LYS A 674 0.79 -35.46 17.97
C LYS A 674 -0.51 -35.88 17.28
N ILE A 675 -1.50 -34.99 17.17
CA ILE A 675 -2.83 -35.32 16.61
C ILE A 675 -2.85 -35.22 15.07
N LEU A 676 -1.89 -34.51 14.47
CA LEU A 676 -1.78 -34.34 13.02
C LEU A 676 -1.28 -35.59 12.28
N ASN A 677 -0.72 -36.58 12.99
CA ASN A 677 -0.05 -37.74 12.39
C ASN A 677 -0.87 -39.04 12.39
N GLU A 678 -2.13 -39.04 12.87
CA GLU A 678 -2.97 -40.24 12.91
C GLU A 678 -4.08 -40.22 11.83
N ASP A 679 -3.78 -40.95 10.74
CA ASP A 679 -4.61 -41.33 9.59
C ASP A 679 -4.83 -40.26 8.50
N ALA A 680 -4.00 -40.33 7.45
CA ALA A 680 -4.16 -39.64 6.16
C ALA A 680 -4.74 -40.56 5.06
N ASP A 681 -5.28 -41.72 5.40
CA ASP A 681 -5.86 -42.65 4.43
C ASP A 681 -7.38 -42.48 4.30
N GLY A 682 -7.78 -41.83 3.20
CA GLY A 682 -8.76 -42.45 2.30
C GLY A 682 -10.25 -42.20 2.51
N VAL A 683 -10.72 -41.20 3.27
CA VAL A 683 -12.17 -40.89 3.28
C VAL A 683 -12.47 -39.39 3.32
N ILE A 684 -12.78 -38.81 2.15
CA ILE A 684 -13.52 -37.53 2.07
C ILE A 684 -14.97 -37.85 2.42
N TYR A 685 -15.35 -37.66 3.68
CA TYR A 685 -16.71 -37.90 4.15
C TYR A 685 -17.71 -36.87 3.62
N GLN A 686 -18.92 -37.35 3.31
CA GLN A 686 -20.07 -36.61 2.78
C GLN A 686 -20.33 -35.28 3.50
N ILE A 687 -20.25 -34.18 2.75
CA ILE A 687 -20.78 -32.88 3.17
C ILE A 687 -22.29 -32.92 2.89
N ASN A 688 -23.11 -32.76 3.93
CA ASN A 688 -24.57 -32.78 3.79
C ASN A 688 -25.03 -31.54 3.00
N GLN A 689 -25.83 -31.74 1.94
CA GLN A 689 -26.18 -30.74 0.92
C GLN A 689 -27.05 -29.57 1.42
N ASP A 690 -27.55 -29.63 2.66
CA ASP A 690 -28.52 -28.68 3.22
C ASP A 690 -27.93 -27.60 4.15
N GLN A 691 -26.61 -27.56 4.38
CA GLN A 691 -26.00 -26.62 5.34
C GLN A 691 -25.27 -25.42 4.69
N LYS A 692 -25.37 -24.25 5.31
CA LYS A 692 -24.80 -22.97 4.81
C LYS A 692 -23.29 -22.89 5.04
N LEU A 693 -22.59 -22.28 4.09
CA LEU A 693 -21.14 -22.09 4.14
C LEU A 693 -20.77 -20.98 5.14
N CYS A 694 -19.89 -21.28 6.10
CA CYS A 694 -19.37 -20.34 7.08
C CYS A 694 -17.94 -19.93 6.73
N LEU A 695 -17.70 -18.64 6.51
CA LEU A 695 -16.38 -18.07 6.29
C LEU A 695 -15.84 -17.38 7.55
N VAL A 696 -14.51 -17.33 7.69
CA VAL A 696 -13.85 -16.63 8.80
C VAL A 696 -12.95 -15.54 8.25
N ARG A 697 -12.96 -14.36 8.89
CA ARG A 697 -12.06 -13.27 8.54
C ARG A 697 -10.65 -13.55 9.03
N VAL A 698 -9.70 -13.66 8.10
CA VAL A 698 -8.28 -13.89 8.40
C VAL A 698 -7.40 -12.76 7.86
N LEU A 699 -6.32 -12.46 8.58
CA LEU A 699 -5.27 -11.55 8.11
C LEU A 699 -4.13 -12.39 7.53
N LEU A 700 -3.98 -12.34 6.21
CA LEU A 700 -2.91 -13.04 5.51
C LEU A 700 -1.67 -12.17 5.39
N HIS A 701 -0.51 -12.77 5.64
CA HIS A 701 0.79 -12.15 5.43
C HIS A 701 1.57 -13.00 4.43
N ALA A 702 2.07 -12.34 3.38
CA ALA A 702 2.93 -13.01 2.41
C ALA A 702 4.21 -13.44 3.13
N TYR A 703 4.49 -14.74 3.12
CA TYR A 703 5.69 -15.32 3.73
C TYR A 703 6.94 -15.17 2.84
N ARG A 704 6.77 -15.12 1.51
CA ARG A 704 7.81 -14.96 0.48
C ARG A 704 7.55 -13.73 -0.42
N GLU A 705 8.36 -13.57 -1.47
CA GLU A 705 8.18 -12.59 -2.56
C GLU A 705 6.73 -12.55 -3.06
N GLY A 706 6.15 -11.36 -3.11
CA GLY A 706 4.80 -11.13 -3.63
C GLY A 706 3.98 -10.12 -2.84
N SER A 707 2.88 -9.67 -3.44
CA SER A 707 1.85 -8.89 -2.77
C SER A 707 0.48 -9.39 -3.16
N PHE A 708 -0.42 -9.45 -2.19
CA PHE A 708 -1.81 -9.77 -2.45
C PHE A 708 -2.53 -8.57 -3.03
N GLU A 709 -3.17 -8.79 -4.18
CA GLU A 709 -4.14 -7.85 -4.72
C GLU A 709 -5.54 -8.11 -4.15
N GLU A 710 -6.36 -7.07 -4.11
CA GLU A 710 -7.80 -7.23 -3.90
C GLU A 710 -8.43 -8.07 -5.01
N GLY A 711 -9.33 -8.97 -4.64
CA GLY A 711 -9.95 -9.95 -5.52
C GLY A 711 -9.14 -11.24 -5.67
N ALA A 712 -7.89 -11.32 -5.18
CA ALA A 712 -7.08 -12.53 -5.32
C ALA A 712 -7.75 -13.77 -4.69
N VAL A 713 -7.59 -14.92 -5.34
CA VAL A 713 -8.15 -16.20 -4.88
C VAL A 713 -7.22 -16.82 -3.84
N VAL A 714 -7.79 -17.32 -2.75
CA VAL A 714 -7.09 -18.10 -1.73
C VAL A 714 -7.44 -19.57 -1.96
N CYS A 715 -6.44 -20.41 -2.17
CA CYS A 715 -6.63 -21.83 -2.45
C CYS A 715 -6.13 -22.70 -1.29
N ALA A 716 -6.75 -23.88 -1.09
CA ALA A 716 -6.26 -24.87 -0.15
C ALA A 716 -4.96 -25.51 -0.67
N PRO A 717 -3.92 -25.66 0.18
CA PRO A 717 -2.73 -26.41 -0.19
C PRO A 717 -3.02 -27.92 -0.25
N HIS A 718 -2.38 -28.62 -1.18
CA HIS A 718 -2.35 -30.08 -1.19
C HIS A 718 -1.34 -30.62 -0.17
N ILE A 719 -1.46 -31.88 0.26
CA ILE A 719 -0.52 -32.50 1.20
C ILE A 719 0.92 -32.46 0.64
N ASP A 720 1.08 -32.64 -0.67
CA ASP A 720 2.37 -32.54 -1.35
C ASP A 720 2.95 -31.13 -1.30
N ASP A 721 2.11 -30.09 -1.40
CA ASP A 721 2.54 -28.69 -1.27
C ASP A 721 3.05 -28.43 0.15
N VAL A 722 2.35 -28.96 1.17
CA VAL A 722 2.74 -28.81 2.59
C VAL A 722 4.04 -29.57 2.87
N MET A 723 4.18 -30.79 2.37
CA MET A 723 5.41 -31.58 2.47
C MET A 723 6.58 -30.86 1.78
N LEU A 724 6.35 -30.29 0.60
CA LEU A 724 7.32 -29.48 -0.14
C LEU A 724 7.68 -28.19 0.62
N TRP A 725 6.73 -27.54 1.29
CA TRP A 725 6.99 -26.33 2.07
C TRP A 725 7.73 -26.61 3.38
N THR A 726 7.51 -27.77 4.00
CA THR A 726 8.13 -28.17 5.28
C THR A 726 9.49 -28.84 5.12
N THR A 727 9.75 -29.58 4.05
CA THR A 727 11.10 -30.14 3.74
C THR A 727 12.09 -29.11 3.21
N ARG A 728 11.62 -27.95 2.73
CA ARG A 728 12.48 -26.88 2.21
C ARG A 728 13.10 -26.05 3.35
N SER A 729 14.15 -26.56 4.00
CA SER A 729 15.14 -25.68 4.62
C SER A 729 15.90 -24.98 3.49
N GLU A 730 15.68 -23.67 3.33
CA GLU A 730 16.46 -22.72 2.54
C GLU A 730 17.09 -23.23 1.21
N ILE A 731 16.68 -22.65 0.07
CA ILE A 731 17.30 -22.72 -1.28
C ILE A 731 16.70 -23.77 -2.26
N SER A 732 15.47 -23.52 -2.74
CA SER A 732 15.08 -23.81 -4.16
C SER A 732 13.77 -23.09 -4.54
N LYS A 733 13.81 -22.24 -5.57
CA LYS A 733 12.67 -21.54 -6.19
C LYS A 733 11.97 -22.44 -7.23
N GLY A 734 11.50 -23.62 -6.83
CA GLY A 734 10.47 -24.31 -7.62
C GLY A 734 9.13 -23.70 -7.24
N GLU A 735 8.70 -22.66 -7.95
CA GLU A 735 7.40 -22.01 -7.76
C GLU A 735 6.35 -22.73 -8.62
N LEU A 736 5.24 -23.15 -8.01
CA LEU A 736 4.02 -23.49 -8.74
C LEU A 736 3.44 -22.16 -9.26
N GLN A 737 3.90 -21.70 -10.44
CA GLN A 737 3.30 -20.56 -11.11
C GLN A 737 2.10 -21.05 -11.91
N VAL A 738 0.92 -20.59 -11.51
CA VAL A 738 -0.31 -20.80 -12.25
C VAL A 738 -0.46 -19.68 -13.27
N PRO A 739 -0.46 -19.95 -14.59
CA PRO A 739 -0.64 -18.90 -15.61
C PRO A 739 -1.97 -18.14 -15.42
N GLU A 740 -1.98 -16.83 -15.69
CA GLU A 740 -3.22 -16.02 -15.57
C GLU A 740 -4.35 -16.53 -16.49
N SER A 741 -4.01 -17.06 -17.66
CA SER A 741 -4.94 -17.70 -18.59
C SER A 741 -5.62 -18.92 -17.97
N PHE A 742 -4.91 -19.67 -17.13
CA PHE A 742 -5.41 -20.83 -16.42
C PHE A 742 -6.33 -20.45 -15.27
N ALA A 743 -5.98 -19.42 -14.50
CA ALA A 743 -6.87 -18.89 -13.47
C ALA A 743 -8.21 -18.41 -14.07
N ARG A 744 -8.20 -17.88 -15.30
CA ARG A 744 -9.40 -17.44 -16.01
C ARG A 744 -10.28 -18.62 -16.48
N SER A 745 -9.71 -19.72 -16.96
CA SER A 745 -10.50 -20.88 -17.40
C SER A 745 -11.21 -21.58 -16.24
N CYS A 746 -10.71 -21.42 -15.01
CA CYS A 746 -11.30 -22.01 -13.83
C CYS A 746 -12.62 -21.33 -13.37
N PHE A 747 -12.95 -20.13 -13.87
CA PHE A 747 -14.17 -19.42 -13.46
C PHE A 747 -15.01 -19.00 -14.66
N SER A 748 -16.25 -19.49 -14.72
CA SER A 748 -17.21 -19.15 -15.77
C SER A 748 -18.47 -18.50 -15.18
N GLN A 749 -18.94 -17.42 -15.78
CA GLN A 749 -20.22 -16.81 -15.41
C GLN A 749 -21.37 -17.51 -16.14
N GLN A 750 -22.34 -18.01 -15.39
CA GLN A 750 -23.58 -18.58 -15.92
C GLN A 750 -24.52 -17.48 -16.42
N ALA A 751 -25.49 -17.83 -17.27
CA ALA A 751 -26.53 -16.91 -17.76
C ALA A 751 -27.38 -16.29 -16.63
N THR A 752 -27.38 -16.90 -15.44
CA THR A 752 -28.04 -16.41 -14.21
C THR A 752 -27.24 -15.31 -13.50
N GLY A 753 -26.02 -15.00 -13.95
CA GLY A 753 -25.08 -14.06 -13.32
C GLY A 753 -24.23 -14.67 -12.21
N LYS A 754 -24.48 -15.92 -11.81
CA LYS A 754 -23.68 -16.67 -10.83
C LYS A 754 -22.37 -17.18 -11.44
N TRP A 755 -21.33 -17.29 -10.62
CA TRP A 755 -20.03 -17.78 -11.04
C TRP A 755 -19.81 -19.22 -10.59
N GLU A 756 -19.33 -20.05 -11.50
CA GLU A 756 -19.03 -21.46 -11.25
C GLU A 756 -17.54 -21.72 -11.39
N PHE A 757 -17.01 -22.59 -10.53
CA PHE A 757 -15.64 -23.07 -10.61
C PHE A 757 -15.59 -24.33 -11.47
N GLN A 758 -14.83 -24.30 -12.56
CA GLN A 758 -14.65 -25.43 -13.46
C GLN A 758 -13.24 -25.99 -13.31
N VAL A 759 -13.12 -27.31 -13.11
CA VAL A 759 -11.82 -27.98 -13.13
C VAL A 759 -11.44 -28.24 -14.59
N PRO A 760 -10.32 -27.68 -15.10
CA PRO A 760 -9.94 -27.88 -16.49
C PRO A 760 -9.63 -29.36 -16.79
N GLU A 761 -10.01 -29.83 -17.99
CA GLU A 761 -9.84 -31.24 -18.38
C GLU A 761 -8.38 -31.62 -18.71
N GLU A 762 -7.52 -30.63 -18.98
CA GLU A 762 -6.11 -30.86 -19.29
C GLU A 762 -5.33 -31.44 -18.09
N PRO A 763 -4.51 -32.50 -18.26
CA PRO A 763 -3.85 -33.21 -17.14
C PRO A 763 -2.89 -32.33 -16.30
N ALA A 764 -2.01 -31.56 -16.94
CA ALA A 764 -1.06 -30.66 -16.26
C ALA A 764 -1.76 -29.51 -15.50
N ALA A 765 -2.89 -29.11 -16.05
CA ALA A 765 -3.80 -28.11 -15.54
C ALA A 765 -4.55 -28.65 -14.29
N LYS A 766 -5.01 -29.91 -14.34
CA LYS A 766 -5.61 -30.62 -13.21
C LYS A 766 -4.64 -30.79 -12.04
N GLU A 767 -3.36 -31.05 -12.31
CA GLU A 767 -2.31 -31.14 -11.27
C GLU A 767 -1.97 -29.79 -10.62
N SER A 768 -2.17 -28.67 -11.33
CA SER A 768 -1.88 -27.31 -10.82
C SER A 768 -3.11 -26.62 -10.20
N CYS A 769 -4.30 -27.11 -10.51
CA CYS A 769 -5.55 -26.58 -9.98
C CYS A 769 -5.64 -26.85 -8.46
N ARG A 770 -5.99 -25.83 -7.69
CA ARG A 770 -6.24 -25.94 -6.25
C ARG A 770 -7.62 -25.40 -5.94
N LEU A 771 -8.32 -26.06 -5.02
CA LEU A 771 -9.68 -25.66 -4.65
C LEU A 771 -9.67 -24.27 -4.02
N PRO A 772 -10.48 -23.33 -4.51
CA PRO A 772 -10.64 -22.04 -3.88
C PRO A 772 -11.33 -22.24 -2.51
N ILE A 773 -10.75 -21.65 -1.47
CA ILE A 773 -11.29 -21.65 -0.09
C ILE A 773 -11.67 -20.25 0.39
N GLY A 774 -11.34 -19.21 -0.37
CA GLY A 774 -11.72 -17.84 -0.05
C GLY A 774 -11.17 -16.83 -1.04
N PHE A 775 -11.46 -15.55 -0.79
CA PHE A 775 -10.99 -14.44 -1.61
C PHE A 775 -10.44 -13.31 -0.74
N ILE A 776 -9.47 -12.58 -1.28
CA ILE A 776 -8.87 -11.42 -0.63
C ILE A 776 -9.75 -10.21 -0.89
N THR A 777 -10.49 -9.76 0.12
CA THR A 777 -11.35 -8.57 0.04
C THR A 777 -10.55 -7.26 -0.02
N THR A 778 -9.33 -7.22 0.51
CA THR A 778 -8.48 -6.03 0.49
C THR A 778 -7.00 -6.40 0.54
N GLY A 779 -6.24 -5.99 -0.49
CA GLY A 779 -4.79 -6.10 -0.54
C GLY A 779 -4.10 -4.79 -0.12
N PHE A 780 -3.16 -4.87 0.83
CA PHE A 780 -2.40 -3.70 1.29
C PHE A 780 -0.91 -4.02 1.47
N VAL A 781 -0.04 -3.37 0.69
CA VAL A 781 1.41 -3.56 0.77
C VAL A 781 1.96 -2.81 1.98
N ARG A 782 2.38 -3.55 3.00
CA ARG A 782 3.17 -3.01 4.12
C ARG A 782 4.59 -2.74 3.63
N GLY A 783 4.99 -1.48 3.58
CA GLY A 783 6.25 -1.02 2.98
C GLY A 783 7.57 -1.52 3.62
N ARG A 784 7.55 -2.54 4.48
CA ARG A 784 8.76 -3.15 5.08
C ARG A 784 9.45 -4.18 4.17
N TYR A 785 8.79 -4.66 3.10
CA TYR A 785 9.28 -5.76 2.27
C TYR A 785 10.51 -5.41 1.42
N TRP A 786 10.54 -4.25 0.76
CA TRP A 786 11.56 -3.88 -0.24
C TRP A 786 12.88 -3.32 0.32
N SER A 787 13.23 -3.64 1.58
CA SER A 787 14.40 -3.07 2.23
C SER A 787 15.28 -4.16 2.85
N PRO A 788 16.61 -4.15 2.59
CA PRO A 788 17.37 -3.19 1.78
C PRO A 788 17.38 -3.56 0.29
N VAL A 789 17.61 -2.58 -0.58
CA VAL A 789 17.81 -2.80 -2.03
C VAL A 789 19.18 -3.46 -2.27
N ASP A 790 19.27 -4.47 -3.14
CA ASP A 790 20.52 -5.24 -3.31
C ASP A 790 21.63 -4.47 -4.04
N VAL A 791 21.31 -3.77 -5.13
CA VAL A 791 22.29 -3.06 -5.96
C VAL A 791 21.75 -1.71 -6.41
N TYR A 792 22.54 -0.64 -6.24
CA TYR A 792 22.30 0.65 -6.88
C TYR A 792 23.31 0.86 -8.02
N VAL A 793 22.82 1.13 -9.23
CA VAL A 793 23.65 1.37 -10.42
C VAL A 793 23.50 2.82 -10.86
N GLY A 794 24.61 3.56 -11.00
CA GLY A 794 24.59 4.94 -11.48
C GLY A 794 25.99 5.50 -11.74
N GLY A 795 26.14 6.35 -12.76
CA GLY A 795 27.42 6.97 -13.07
C GLY A 795 27.92 7.82 -11.90
N ALA A 796 29.22 7.80 -11.62
CA ALA A 796 29.80 8.38 -10.41
C ALA A 796 29.35 9.82 -10.12
N GLU A 797 29.25 10.67 -11.14
CA GLU A 797 28.81 12.07 -11.01
C GLU A 797 27.38 12.21 -10.49
N HIS A 798 26.47 11.35 -10.95
CA HIS A 798 25.05 11.41 -10.58
C HIS A 798 24.76 10.60 -9.32
N ALA A 799 25.37 9.41 -9.21
CA ALA A 799 25.21 8.48 -8.11
C ALA A 799 25.58 9.10 -6.76
N VAL A 800 26.67 9.89 -6.69
CA VAL A 800 27.13 10.48 -5.42
C VAL A 800 26.05 11.36 -4.76
N LEU A 801 25.36 12.21 -5.53
CA LEU A 801 24.31 13.08 -4.99
C LEU A 801 23.06 12.30 -4.54
N HIS A 802 22.63 11.32 -5.35
CA HIS A 802 21.49 10.47 -5.00
C HIS A 802 21.78 9.58 -3.79
N LEU A 803 22.97 9.00 -3.73
CA LEU A 803 23.42 8.17 -2.61
C LEU A 803 23.54 9.00 -1.35
N LEU A 804 24.09 10.22 -1.43
CA LEU A 804 24.20 11.09 -0.25
C LEU A 804 22.82 11.45 0.30
N TYR A 805 21.88 11.83 -0.57
CA TYR A 805 20.50 12.10 -0.17
C TYR A 805 19.80 10.85 0.40
N ALA A 806 19.85 9.73 -0.33
CA ALA A 806 19.17 8.49 0.07
C ALA A 806 19.75 7.91 1.36
N ARG A 807 21.08 7.84 1.50
CA ARG A 807 21.75 7.34 2.71
C ARG A 807 21.56 8.27 3.89
N PHE A 808 21.61 9.58 3.71
CA PHE A 808 21.35 10.54 4.79
C PHE A 808 19.96 10.32 5.38
N TRP A 809 18.93 10.30 4.52
CA TRP A 809 17.56 10.06 5.01
C TRP A 809 17.38 8.66 5.57
N HIS A 810 17.99 7.64 4.96
CA HIS A 810 17.89 6.27 5.47
C HIS A 810 18.55 6.11 6.84
N LYS A 811 19.70 6.73 7.08
CA LYS A 811 20.35 6.76 8.41
C LYS A 811 19.51 7.50 9.43
N VAL A 812 18.99 8.69 9.08
CA VAL A 812 18.07 9.42 9.97
C VAL A 812 16.85 8.56 10.31
N LEU A 813 16.28 7.85 9.32
CA LEU A 813 15.15 6.93 9.53
C LEU A 813 15.54 5.70 10.36
N TYR A 814 16.78 5.20 10.25
CA TYR A 814 17.29 4.10 11.04
C TYR A 814 17.47 4.51 12.51
N ASP A 815 18.07 5.68 12.74
CA ASP A 815 18.33 6.21 14.08
C ASP A 815 17.03 6.47 14.87
N ILE A 816 15.94 6.84 14.18
CA ILE A 816 14.61 6.99 14.78
C ILE A 816 13.75 5.70 14.74
N GLY A 817 14.34 4.55 14.39
CA GLY A 817 13.70 3.23 14.42
C GLY A 817 12.63 2.98 13.34
N VAL A 818 12.61 3.77 12.25
CA VAL A 818 11.62 3.65 11.16
C VAL A 818 12.01 2.59 10.13
N VAL A 819 13.31 2.34 9.93
CA VAL A 819 13.83 1.28 9.03
C VAL A 819 14.72 0.33 9.82
N SER A 820 14.75 -0.95 9.42
CA SER A 820 15.49 -2.02 10.12
C SER A 820 16.95 -2.12 9.72
N THR A 821 17.35 -1.53 8.59
CA THR A 821 18.72 -1.60 8.07
C THR A 821 19.43 -0.26 8.15
N LYS A 822 20.72 -0.30 8.47
CA LYS A 822 21.57 0.90 8.60
C LYS A 822 21.89 1.59 7.27
N GLU A 823 21.81 0.84 6.17
CA GLU A 823 22.07 1.32 4.81
C GLU A 823 20.91 0.95 3.87
N PRO A 824 20.55 1.85 2.92
CA PRO A 824 19.45 1.62 1.97
C PRO A 824 19.79 0.62 0.86
N PHE A 825 21.08 0.47 0.55
CA PHE A 825 21.59 -0.36 -0.55
C PHE A 825 22.65 -1.32 0.00
N LYS A 826 22.65 -2.60 -0.41
CA LYS A 826 23.72 -3.55 -0.06
C LYS A 826 25.01 -3.29 -0.84
N SER A 827 24.89 -2.87 -2.10
CA SER A 827 26.02 -2.57 -2.98
C SER A 827 25.76 -1.39 -3.92
N VAL A 828 26.84 -0.77 -4.40
CA VAL A 828 26.82 0.33 -5.38
C VAL A 828 27.76 -0.02 -6.52
N ILE A 829 27.28 0.18 -7.75
CA ILE A 829 28.07 -0.02 -8.96
C ILE A 829 28.08 1.30 -9.74
N ASN A 830 29.28 1.86 -9.89
CA ASN A 830 29.51 2.99 -10.78
C ASN A 830 29.86 2.44 -12.17
N GLN A 831 28.95 2.56 -13.14
CA GLN A 831 29.28 2.21 -14.52
C GLN A 831 30.28 3.19 -15.11
N GLY A 832 31.13 2.70 -16.01
CA GLY A 832 32.05 3.55 -16.77
C GLY A 832 31.34 4.33 -17.87
N ILE A 833 32.10 5.22 -18.52
CA ILE A 833 31.59 6.13 -19.56
C ILE A 833 31.95 5.59 -20.94
N ILE A 834 31.00 5.64 -21.87
CA ILE A 834 31.28 5.42 -23.29
C ILE A 834 31.83 6.73 -23.91
N LEU A 835 33.04 6.65 -24.41
CA LEU A 835 33.73 7.71 -25.14
C LEU A 835 33.44 7.57 -26.64
N GLY A 836 33.40 8.68 -27.36
CA GLY A 836 33.33 8.67 -28.83
C GLY A 836 34.61 8.11 -29.44
N GLU A 837 34.60 7.99 -30.77
CA GLU A 837 35.76 7.55 -31.55
C GLU A 837 37.00 8.40 -31.26
N VAL A 838 38.17 7.77 -31.38
CA VAL A 838 39.45 8.44 -31.19
C VAL A 838 39.61 9.52 -32.27
N GLN A 839 39.80 10.77 -31.83
CA GLN A 839 40.10 11.86 -32.74
C GLN A 839 41.61 12.07 -32.77
N TYR A 840 42.16 12.12 -33.98
CA TYR A 840 43.54 12.51 -34.23
C TYR A 840 43.58 13.98 -34.57
N THR A 841 44.29 14.78 -33.77
CA THR A 841 44.46 16.21 -34.02
C THR A 841 45.93 16.58 -34.17
N SER A 842 46.17 17.57 -35.02
CA SER A 842 47.46 18.24 -35.16
C SER A 842 47.27 19.73 -34.95
N SER A 843 48.27 20.40 -34.41
CA SER A 843 48.26 21.86 -34.27
C SER A 843 48.81 22.50 -35.55
N LYS A 844 48.35 23.72 -35.88
CA LYS A 844 48.88 24.54 -36.98
C LYS A 844 49.72 25.68 -36.44
N ASP A 845 50.83 26.02 -37.09
CA ASP A 845 51.57 27.26 -36.83
C ASP A 845 50.82 28.50 -37.40
N ASP A 846 51.31 29.70 -37.10
CA ASP A 846 50.77 30.98 -37.63
C ASP A 846 50.83 31.08 -39.17
N LYS A 847 51.58 30.18 -39.82
CA LYS A 847 51.73 30.09 -41.28
C LYS A 847 50.83 28.99 -41.89
N GLY A 848 50.05 28.28 -41.07
CA GLY A 848 49.13 27.22 -41.49
C GLY A 848 49.75 25.83 -41.68
N ASN A 849 51.03 25.62 -41.36
CA ASN A 849 51.70 24.32 -41.44
C ASN A 849 51.41 23.46 -40.21
N LEU A 850 51.29 22.15 -40.41
CA LEU A 850 51.07 21.18 -39.33
C LEU A 850 52.36 21.01 -38.50
N ILE A 851 52.25 21.23 -37.19
CA ILE A 851 53.33 21.06 -36.22
C ILE A 851 53.12 19.83 -35.35
N SER A 852 54.22 19.22 -34.92
CA SER A 852 54.21 18.03 -34.06
C SER A 852 53.62 18.34 -32.68
N ALA A 853 52.92 17.37 -32.09
CA ALA A 853 52.32 17.49 -30.76
C ALA A 853 53.32 17.90 -29.65
N ASP A 854 54.60 17.53 -29.78
CA ASP A 854 55.64 17.83 -28.79
C ASP A 854 56.01 19.33 -28.73
N SER A 855 55.85 20.06 -29.84
CA SER A 855 56.16 21.50 -29.93
C SER A 855 55.03 22.42 -29.46
N ALA A 856 53.87 21.87 -29.05
CA ALA A 856 52.67 22.63 -28.74
C ALA A 856 52.52 23.05 -27.26
N TYR A 857 53.53 22.78 -26.41
CA TYR A 857 53.41 22.96 -24.95
C TYR A 857 53.60 24.40 -24.43
N GLU A 858 54.00 25.38 -25.26
CA GLU A 858 54.39 26.71 -24.78
C GLU A 858 53.49 27.90 -25.18
N GLN A 859 52.39 27.75 -25.95
CA GLN A 859 51.49 28.88 -26.26
C GLN A 859 49.98 28.52 -26.31
N PRO A 860 49.05 29.44 -25.97
CA PRO A 860 47.70 29.08 -25.51
C PRO A 860 46.62 28.92 -26.59
N GLU A 861 46.85 29.33 -27.85
CA GLU A 861 45.80 29.33 -28.88
C GLU A 861 46.34 28.92 -30.26
N TYR A 862 46.55 27.63 -30.48
CA TYR A 862 46.70 27.10 -31.84
C TYR A 862 45.38 26.48 -32.32
N ASN A 863 45.01 26.76 -33.59
CA ASN A 863 43.90 26.12 -34.28
C ASN A 863 44.21 24.62 -34.46
N GLN A 864 43.52 23.77 -33.70
CA GLN A 864 43.62 22.31 -33.85
C GLN A 864 42.82 21.84 -35.06
N GLU A 865 43.45 21.08 -35.94
CA GLU A 865 42.79 20.45 -37.10
C GLU A 865 42.63 18.95 -36.87
N LYS A 866 41.43 18.44 -37.18
CA LYS A 866 41.13 17.00 -37.15
C LYS A 866 41.72 16.34 -38.39
N ILE A 867 42.59 15.35 -38.19
CA ILE A 867 43.19 14.56 -39.26
C ILE A 867 42.34 13.30 -39.50
N PRO A 868 41.93 13.01 -40.74
CA PRO A 868 41.24 11.76 -41.08
C PRO A 868 42.11 10.54 -40.79
N GLU A 869 41.52 9.46 -40.29
CA GLU A 869 42.23 8.24 -39.89
C GLU A 869 43.06 7.62 -41.03
N GLU A 870 42.62 7.75 -42.28
CA GLU A 870 43.33 7.26 -43.48
C GLU A 870 44.73 7.88 -43.66
N LYS A 871 44.95 9.09 -43.11
CA LYS A 871 46.22 9.81 -43.16
C LYS A 871 47.09 9.57 -41.93
N VAL A 872 46.67 8.70 -41.03
CA VAL A 872 47.36 8.40 -39.77
C VAL A 872 48.13 7.08 -39.90
N MET A 873 49.35 7.05 -39.40
CA MET A 873 50.19 5.87 -39.31
C MET A 873 50.68 5.70 -37.87
N LYS A 874 50.63 4.47 -37.35
CA LYS A 874 51.20 4.17 -36.03
C LYS A 874 52.72 3.94 -36.18
N SER A 875 53.52 4.67 -35.39
CA SER A 875 54.97 4.53 -35.35
C SER A 875 55.40 4.37 -33.89
N GLY A 876 55.70 3.13 -33.49
CA GLY A 876 55.94 2.78 -32.08
C GLY A 876 54.70 3.04 -31.20
N ASP A 877 54.89 3.82 -30.14
CA ASP A 877 53.84 4.20 -29.19
C ASP A 877 53.05 5.46 -29.61
N PHE A 878 53.41 6.10 -30.71
CA PHE A 878 52.81 7.36 -31.18
C PHE A 878 52.07 7.20 -32.51
N PHE A 879 51.14 8.12 -32.77
CA PHE A 879 50.48 8.28 -34.06
C PHE A 879 51.13 9.44 -34.82
N VAL A 880 51.46 9.24 -36.09
CA VAL A 880 52.12 10.21 -36.95
C VAL A 880 51.37 10.38 -38.28
N LEU A 881 51.61 11.49 -38.98
CA LEU A 881 51.05 11.69 -40.32
C LEU A 881 51.72 10.75 -41.33
N LYS A 882 50.93 10.09 -42.18
CA LYS A 882 51.42 9.16 -43.21
C LYS A 882 52.33 9.86 -44.23
N ASP A 883 51.98 11.10 -44.58
CA ASP A 883 52.73 11.93 -45.55
C ASP A 883 54.02 12.52 -44.94
N ASN A 884 54.09 12.66 -43.60
CA ASN A 884 55.25 13.16 -42.90
C ASN A 884 55.38 12.55 -41.50
N PRO A 885 56.18 11.47 -41.35
CA PRO A 885 56.34 10.76 -40.07
C PRO A 885 56.92 11.57 -38.92
N ASN A 886 57.48 12.76 -39.19
CA ASN A 886 58.03 13.65 -38.16
C ASN A 886 56.95 14.44 -37.40
N ILE A 887 55.71 14.48 -37.92
CA ILE A 887 54.59 15.18 -37.30
C ILE A 887 53.81 14.19 -36.43
N ARG A 888 53.92 14.32 -35.11
CA ARG A 888 53.15 13.52 -34.15
C ARG A 888 51.76 14.10 -33.94
N LEU A 889 50.77 13.23 -33.89
CA LEU A 889 49.36 13.53 -33.72
C LEU A 889 48.92 13.26 -32.27
N ILE A 890 47.98 14.06 -31.77
CA ILE A 890 47.32 13.83 -30.49
C ILE A 890 46.13 12.91 -30.74
N ALA A 891 46.19 11.68 -30.22
CA ALA A 891 45.08 10.74 -30.26
C ALA A 891 44.29 10.82 -28.95
N ARG A 892 43.06 11.35 -28.99
CA ARG A 892 42.21 11.45 -27.79
C ARG A 892 40.76 11.06 -28.09
N ALA A 893 40.24 10.14 -27.26
CA ALA A 893 38.82 9.86 -27.21
C ALA A 893 38.12 10.81 -26.23
N HIS A 894 37.02 11.40 -26.65
CA HIS A 894 36.27 12.38 -25.88
C HIS A 894 34.93 11.79 -25.42
N LYS A 895 34.43 12.23 -24.25
CA LYS A 895 33.06 11.89 -23.79
C LYS A 895 32.06 12.26 -24.89
N MET A 896 31.11 11.37 -25.18
CA MET A 896 30.04 11.64 -26.13
C MET A 896 29.16 12.80 -25.61
N SER A 897 28.88 13.78 -26.46
CA SER A 897 27.99 14.90 -26.11
C SER A 897 27.35 15.52 -27.35
N LYS A 898 26.08 15.92 -27.24
CA LYS A 898 25.34 16.54 -28.35
C LYS A 898 26.03 17.81 -28.86
N SER A 899 26.63 18.59 -27.97
CA SER A 899 27.38 19.81 -28.30
C SER A 899 28.64 19.55 -29.12
N ARG A 900 29.23 18.35 -29.04
CA ARG A 900 30.43 17.97 -29.82
C ARG A 900 30.09 17.23 -31.11
N GLY A 901 28.82 16.91 -31.35
CA GLY A 901 28.40 16.15 -32.53
C GLY A 901 28.99 14.74 -32.64
N ASN A 902 29.53 14.19 -31.55
CA ASN A 902 30.20 12.88 -31.51
C ASN A 902 29.33 11.78 -30.85
N VAL A 903 28.01 11.99 -30.81
CA VAL A 903 27.05 11.03 -30.25
C VAL A 903 26.62 10.08 -31.35
N ILE A 904 26.70 8.78 -31.09
CA ILE A 904 26.09 7.77 -31.93
C ILE A 904 24.63 7.61 -31.53
N ASN A 905 23.72 7.68 -32.49
CA ASN A 905 22.30 7.48 -32.23
C ASN A 905 22.02 5.96 -32.12
N PRO A 906 21.51 5.46 -30.98
CA PRO A 906 21.20 4.05 -30.83
C PRO A 906 20.18 3.57 -31.87
N ASP A 907 19.24 4.42 -32.29
CA ASP A 907 18.22 4.04 -33.28
C ASP A 907 18.85 3.61 -34.62
N ASP A 908 19.92 4.28 -35.05
CA ASP A 908 20.62 3.96 -36.29
C ASP A 908 21.28 2.57 -36.21
N VAL A 909 21.90 2.27 -35.07
CA VAL A 909 22.53 0.95 -34.80
C VAL A 909 21.47 -0.16 -34.72
N VAL A 910 20.32 0.13 -34.11
CA VAL A 910 19.21 -0.83 -34.01
C VAL A 910 18.60 -1.12 -35.38
N LEU A 911 18.47 -0.11 -36.25
CA LEU A 911 17.96 -0.28 -37.61
C LEU A 911 18.91 -1.15 -38.47
N GLU A 912 20.22 -1.01 -38.29
CA GLU A 912 21.21 -1.73 -39.09
C GLU A 912 21.53 -3.14 -38.55
N TYR A 913 21.68 -3.29 -37.22
CA TYR A 913 22.15 -4.53 -36.58
C TYR A 913 21.15 -5.17 -35.61
N GLY A 914 20.07 -4.50 -35.25
CA GLY A 914 19.08 -4.96 -34.28
C GLY A 914 19.40 -4.60 -32.81
N ALA A 915 18.35 -4.60 -31.98
CA ALA A 915 18.41 -4.18 -30.57
C ALA A 915 19.30 -5.07 -29.70
N ASP A 916 19.25 -6.39 -29.90
CA ASP A 916 20.09 -7.33 -29.15
C ASP A 916 21.57 -7.20 -29.51
N SER A 917 21.90 -6.88 -30.77
CA SER A 917 23.28 -6.64 -31.17
C SER A 917 23.87 -5.41 -30.47
N LEU A 918 23.11 -4.31 -30.39
CA LEU A 918 23.51 -3.11 -29.66
C LEU A 918 23.74 -3.42 -28.17
N ARG A 919 22.75 -4.06 -27.53
CA ARG A 919 22.80 -4.41 -26.11
C ARG A 919 24.00 -5.32 -25.79
N LEU A 920 24.17 -6.38 -26.58
CA LEU A 920 25.24 -7.35 -26.36
C LEU A 920 26.62 -6.73 -26.66
N TYR A 921 26.71 -5.81 -27.63
CA TYR A 921 27.93 -5.04 -27.88
C TYR A 921 28.30 -4.15 -26.69
N GLU A 922 27.36 -3.38 -26.13
CA GLU A 922 27.63 -2.51 -24.96
C GLU A 922 28.19 -3.30 -23.76
N MET A 923 27.70 -4.53 -23.56
CA MET A 923 28.20 -5.44 -22.52
C MET A 923 29.51 -6.13 -22.89
N PHE A 924 29.82 -6.29 -24.19
CA PHE A 924 31.03 -6.94 -24.69
C PHE A 924 32.26 -6.02 -24.72
N MET A 925 32.06 -4.70 -24.82
CA MET A 925 33.16 -3.71 -24.90
C MET A 925 34.16 -3.79 -23.74
N GLY A 926 33.74 -4.29 -22.58
CA GLY A 926 34.60 -4.50 -21.43
C GLY A 926 33.82 -4.56 -20.11
N PRO A 927 34.50 -4.71 -18.97
CA PRO A 927 33.87 -4.78 -17.65
C PRO A 927 32.97 -3.56 -17.38
N LEU A 928 31.78 -3.74 -16.80
CA LEU A 928 30.76 -2.68 -16.67
C LEU A 928 31.28 -1.36 -16.07
N ARG A 929 32.25 -1.44 -15.14
CA ARG A 929 32.81 -0.31 -14.39
C ARG A 929 33.81 0.54 -15.18
N ASP A 930 34.41 0.00 -16.23
CA ASP A 930 35.48 0.70 -16.96
C ASP A 930 34.90 1.62 -18.03
N SER A 931 35.61 2.70 -18.35
CA SER A 931 35.25 3.57 -19.48
C SER A 931 35.79 2.99 -20.77
N LYS A 932 34.99 3.00 -21.85
CA LYS A 932 35.36 2.37 -23.13
C LYS A 932 35.15 3.32 -24.30
N THR A 933 35.94 3.16 -25.35
CA THR A 933 35.77 3.88 -26.62
C THR A 933 34.83 3.14 -27.54
N TRP A 934 33.86 3.84 -28.10
CA TRP A 934 32.97 3.29 -29.13
C TRP A 934 33.73 2.94 -30.41
N ASN A 935 33.44 1.77 -30.97
CA ASN A 935 33.97 1.34 -32.26
C ASN A 935 32.91 0.54 -33.03
N THR A 936 32.32 1.18 -34.05
CA THR A 936 31.23 0.61 -34.86
C THR A 936 31.63 -0.69 -35.58
N SER A 937 32.91 -0.83 -36.00
CA SER A 937 33.39 -2.06 -36.67
C SER A 937 33.31 -3.31 -35.79
N SER A 938 33.31 -3.15 -34.47
CA SER A 938 33.27 -4.27 -33.52
C SER A 938 31.86 -4.84 -33.32
N ILE A 939 30.81 -4.11 -33.71
CA ILE A 939 29.41 -4.55 -33.61
C ILE A 939 29.17 -5.74 -34.53
N GLU A 940 29.82 -5.78 -35.69
CA GLU A 940 29.69 -6.87 -36.65
C GLU A 940 30.09 -8.23 -36.06
N GLY A 941 31.06 -8.28 -35.14
CA GLY A 941 31.45 -9.52 -34.46
C GLY A 941 30.32 -10.09 -33.59
N VAL A 942 29.64 -9.23 -32.84
CA VAL A 942 28.49 -9.58 -32.00
C VAL A 942 27.28 -9.97 -32.85
N HIS A 943 27.01 -9.23 -33.92
CA HIS A 943 25.94 -9.55 -34.87
C HIS A 943 26.17 -10.92 -35.54
N ARG A 944 27.40 -11.24 -35.95
CA ARG A 944 27.75 -12.56 -36.51
C ARG A 944 27.58 -13.69 -35.49
N PHE A 945 27.88 -13.45 -34.22
CA PHE A 945 27.62 -14.40 -33.13
C PHE A 945 26.11 -14.67 -32.99
N LEU A 946 25.29 -13.63 -32.88
CA LEU A 946 23.83 -13.79 -32.78
C LEU A 946 23.25 -14.50 -34.02
N ALA A 947 23.70 -14.14 -35.22
CA ALA A 947 23.31 -14.81 -36.46
C ALA A 947 23.75 -16.29 -36.50
N ARG A 948 24.86 -16.65 -35.86
CA ARG A 948 25.27 -18.06 -35.69
C ARG A 948 24.38 -18.78 -34.70
N SER A 949 24.05 -18.15 -33.56
CA SER A 949 23.10 -18.68 -32.58
C SER A 949 21.74 -18.95 -33.18
N TRP A 950 21.25 -18.03 -34.01
CA TRP A 950 20.02 -18.18 -34.76
C TRP A 950 20.06 -19.40 -35.69
N ARG A 951 21.10 -19.50 -36.53
CA ARG A 951 21.27 -20.60 -37.49
C ARG A 951 21.43 -21.97 -36.82
N LEU A 952 22.03 -22.02 -35.63
CA LEU A 952 22.16 -23.25 -34.86
C LEU A 952 20.80 -23.83 -34.45
N VAL A 953 19.83 -22.96 -34.13
CA VAL A 953 18.49 -23.36 -33.67
C VAL A 953 17.51 -23.51 -34.83
N VAL A 954 17.45 -22.51 -35.71
CA VAL A 954 16.43 -22.41 -36.78
C VAL A 954 16.91 -23.02 -38.09
N GLY A 955 18.22 -23.01 -38.35
CA GLY A 955 18.82 -23.50 -39.60
C GLY A 955 19.17 -22.38 -40.59
N SER A 956 19.59 -22.79 -41.79
CA SER A 956 19.94 -21.87 -42.87
C SER A 956 18.70 -21.20 -43.48
N PRO A 957 18.80 -19.94 -43.92
CA PRO A 957 17.71 -19.27 -44.61
C PRO A 957 17.39 -19.96 -45.96
N LEU A 958 16.12 -19.94 -46.32
CA LEU A 958 15.63 -20.37 -47.63
C LEU A 958 16.12 -19.41 -48.74
N PRO A 959 16.13 -19.82 -50.02
CA PRO A 959 16.51 -18.96 -51.14
C PRO A 959 15.70 -17.65 -51.25
N THR A 960 14.50 -17.63 -50.65
CA THR A 960 13.60 -16.48 -50.53
C THR A 960 14.01 -15.48 -49.43
N GLY A 961 15.04 -15.78 -48.65
CA GLY A 961 15.48 -14.98 -47.49
C GLY A 961 14.68 -15.23 -46.20
N SER A 962 13.63 -16.07 -46.25
CA SER A 962 12.84 -16.47 -45.08
C SER A 962 13.45 -17.69 -44.37
N TYR A 963 13.17 -17.85 -43.08
CA TYR A 963 13.60 -19.03 -42.31
C TYR A 963 12.47 -20.07 -42.24
N PRO A 964 12.78 -21.37 -42.13
CA PRO A 964 11.77 -22.39 -41.89
C PRO A 964 11.08 -22.17 -40.53
N ASP A 965 9.81 -22.57 -40.43
CA ASP A 965 9.01 -22.47 -39.19
C ASP A 965 9.41 -23.51 -38.11
N GLY A 966 10.26 -24.49 -38.47
CA GLY A 966 10.79 -25.52 -37.57
C GLY A 966 12.20 -25.24 -37.04
N THR A 967 12.71 -26.13 -36.19
CA THR A 967 14.09 -26.09 -35.67
C THR A 967 14.96 -27.15 -36.34
N SER A 968 16.26 -26.88 -36.49
CA SER A 968 17.25 -27.81 -37.07
C SER A 968 17.86 -28.77 -36.03
N ILE A 969 17.19 -28.93 -34.90
CA ILE A 969 17.73 -29.56 -33.69
C ILE A 969 17.49 -31.06 -33.70
N VAL A 970 18.46 -31.81 -33.19
CA VAL A 970 18.36 -33.27 -33.05
C VAL A 970 17.90 -33.61 -31.63
N ASP A 971 16.85 -34.42 -31.51
CA ASP A 971 16.36 -34.93 -30.22
C ASP A 971 17.17 -36.17 -29.77
N ALA A 972 18.49 -35.99 -29.62
CA ALA A 972 19.43 -37.04 -29.23
C ALA A 972 19.90 -36.87 -27.78
N LYS A 973 20.37 -37.96 -27.14
CA LYS A 973 21.01 -37.85 -25.82
C LYS A 973 22.34 -37.09 -25.93
N PRO A 974 22.60 -36.13 -25.03
CA PRO A 974 23.84 -35.36 -25.05
C PRO A 974 25.06 -36.20 -24.70
N SER A 975 26.18 -35.94 -25.40
CA SER A 975 27.45 -36.58 -25.06
C SER A 975 28.02 -35.98 -23.76
N ILE A 976 28.85 -36.76 -23.06
CA ILE A 976 29.50 -36.31 -21.82
C ILE A 976 30.36 -35.06 -22.07
N GLU A 977 31.04 -34.98 -23.21
CA GLU A 977 31.85 -33.80 -23.59
C GLU A 977 30.99 -32.56 -23.82
N GLN A 978 29.83 -32.71 -24.45
CA GLN A 978 28.89 -31.60 -24.64
C GLN A 978 28.31 -31.12 -23.30
N LEU A 979 27.97 -32.03 -22.38
CA LEU A 979 27.53 -31.68 -21.02
C LEU A 979 28.63 -30.97 -20.22
N ARG A 980 29.87 -31.46 -20.27
CA ARG A 980 31.03 -30.79 -19.65
C ARG A 980 31.24 -29.39 -20.22
N SER A 981 31.14 -29.22 -21.55
CA SER A 981 31.26 -27.92 -22.20
C SER A 981 30.13 -26.97 -21.78
N LEU A 982 28.89 -27.46 -21.69
CA LEU A 982 27.74 -26.67 -21.24
C LEU A 982 27.90 -26.24 -19.78
N HIS A 983 28.20 -27.16 -18.86
CA HIS A 983 28.32 -26.83 -17.44
C HIS A 983 29.50 -25.90 -17.13
N ARG A 984 30.62 -26.00 -17.88
CA ARG A 984 31.69 -24.99 -17.82
C ARG A 984 31.22 -23.61 -18.30
N CYS A 985 30.42 -23.56 -19.36
CA CYS A 985 29.82 -22.32 -19.85
C CYS A 985 28.85 -21.72 -18.82
N ILE A 986 27.95 -22.52 -18.24
CA ILE A 986 27.03 -22.10 -17.18
C ILE A 986 27.81 -21.54 -15.98
N ASP A 987 28.82 -22.25 -15.49
CA ASP A 987 29.63 -21.82 -14.34
C ASP A 987 30.32 -20.48 -14.61
N LYS A 988 30.96 -20.37 -15.78
CA LYS A 988 31.64 -19.15 -16.21
C LYS A 988 30.67 -17.98 -16.34
N VAL A 989 29.57 -18.14 -17.09
CA VAL A 989 28.58 -17.07 -17.31
C VAL A 989 27.94 -16.65 -15.99
N THR A 990 27.60 -17.58 -15.11
CA THR A 990 27.04 -17.30 -13.78
C THR A 990 28.00 -16.43 -12.95
N GLY A 991 29.26 -16.86 -12.84
CA GLY A 991 30.27 -16.10 -12.10
C GLY A 991 30.58 -14.73 -12.70
N GLU A 992 30.51 -14.60 -14.03
CA GLU A 992 30.71 -13.32 -14.70
C GLU A 992 29.51 -12.36 -14.58
N ILE A 993 28.28 -12.87 -14.48
CA ILE A 993 27.08 -12.06 -14.17
C ILE A 993 27.18 -11.52 -12.74
N GLU A 994 27.48 -12.38 -11.76
CA GLU A 994 27.67 -11.98 -10.36
C GLU A 994 28.82 -10.98 -10.20
N GLY A 995 29.91 -11.19 -10.95
CA GLY A 995 31.07 -10.29 -10.98
C GLY A 995 30.87 -9.02 -11.81
N THR A 996 29.77 -8.86 -12.55
CA THR A 996 29.50 -7.76 -13.51
C THR A 996 30.56 -7.60 -14.62
N ARG A 997 31.15 -8.72 -15.04
CA ARG A 997 32.17 -8.83 -16.09
C ARG A 997 31.59 -9.52 -17.33
N PHE A 998 30.55 -8.91 -17.88
CA PHE A 998 29.71 -9.46 -18.95
C PHE A 998 30.49 -9.84 -20.20
N ASN A 999 31.54 -9.10 -20.54
CA ASN A 999 32.37 -9.33 -21.72
C ASN A 999 32.97 -10.74 -21.75
N THR A 1000 33.50 -11.22 -20.62
CA THR A 1000 34.06 -12.58 -20.53
C THR A 1000 33.00 -13.68 -20.52
N GLY A 1001 31.78 -13.38 -20.04
CA GLY A 1001 30.64 -14.30 -20.14
C GLY A 1001 30.18 -14.46 -21.59
N ILE A 1002 30.13 -13.36 -22.34
CA ILE A 1002 29.84 -13.36 -23.77
C ILE A 1002 30.90 -14.15 -24.55
N SER A 1003 32.19 -13.95 -24.26
CA SER A 1003 33.26 -14.75 -24.86
C SER A 1003 33.08 -16.25 -24.61
N ALA A 1004 32.72 -16.66 -23.39
CA ALA A 1004 32.46 -18.07 -23.07
C ALA A 1004 31.28 -18.64 -23.89
N MET A 1005 30.22 -17.86 -24.09
CA MET A 1005 29.10 -18.25 -24.96
C MET A 1005 29.49 -18.34 -26.44
N MET A 1006 30.34 -17.42 -26.93
CA MET A 1006 30.88 -17.46 -28.29
C MET A 1006 31.78 -18.68 -28.52
N GLU A 1007 32.57 -19.09 -27.52
CA GLU A 1007 33.37 -20.31 -27.56
C GLU A 1007 32.49 -21.56 -27.55
N PHE A 1008 31.47 -21.57 -26.69
CA PHE A 1008 30.53 -22.68 -26.57
C PHE A 1008 29.79 -22.99 -27.87
N ILE A 1009 29.42 -21.97 -28.65
CA ILE A 1009 28.62 -22.17 -29.87
C ILE A 1009 29.40 -22.73 -31.07
N ASN A 1010 30.66 -23.13 -30.87
CA ASN A 1010 31.48 -23.70 -31.93
C ASN A 1010 31.10 -25.14 -32.34
N TRP A 1011 30.13 -25.77 -31.67
CA TRP A 1011 29.59 -27.08 -32.05
C TRP A 1011 28.69 -27.02 -33.28
N ASP A 1012 28.78 -28.01 -34.16
CA ASP A 1012 27.99 -28.07 -35.41
C ASP A 1012 26.55 -28.59 -35.21
N LYS A 1013 26.34 -29.51 -34.28
CA LYS A 1013 25.03 -30.07 -33.92
C LYS A 1013 24.93 -30.24 -32.41
N LEU A 1014 23.89 -29.67 -31.81
CA LEU A 1014 23.62 -29.77 -30.38
C LEU A 1014 22.23 -30.36 -30.14
N PRO A 1015 22.10 -31.25 -29.14
CA PRO A 1015 20.81 -31.72 -28.67
C PRO A 1015 19.92 -30.61 -28.12
N ARG A 1016 18.62 -30.84 -28.18
CA ARG A 1016 17.60 -29.92 -27.66
C ARG A 1016 17.84 -29.48 -26.22
N SER A 1017 18.10 -30.41 -25.31
CA SER A 1017 18.32 -30.11 -23.89
C SER A 1017 19.51 -29.17 -23.63
N ILE A 1018 20.54 -29.23 -24.49
CA ILE A 1018 21.70 -28.35 -24.39
C ILE A 1018 21.39 -26.96 -24.93
N ILE A 1019 20.65 -26.89 -26.05
CA ILE A 1019 20.25 -25.62 -26.66
C ILE A 1019 19.29 -24.85 -25.75
N GLU A 1020 18.33 -25.53 -25.12
CA GLU A 1020 17.41 -24.89 -24.17
C GLU A 1020 18.17 -24.20 -23.02
N ALA A 1021 19.15 -24.89 -22.44
CA ALA A 1021 20.02 -24.29 -21.42
C ALA A 1021 20.84 -23.10 -21.96
N PHE A 1022 21.35 -23.19 -23.19
CA PHE A 1022 22.08 -22.08 -23.82
C PHE A 1022 21.20 -20.86 -24.10
N VAL A 1023 19.96 -21.05 -24.55
CA VAL A 1023 19.00 -19.94 -24.78
C VAL A 1023 18.71 -19.22 -23.47
N LEU A 1024 18.56 -19.95 -22.37
CA LEU A 1024 18.41 -19.36 -21.04
C LEU A 1024 19.66 -18.58 -20.60
N LEU A 1025 20.87 -19.06 -20.89
CA LEU A 1025 22.12 -18.30 -20.64
C LEU A 1025 22.21 -17.02 -21.48
N LEU A 1026 21.73 -17.06 -22.71
CA LEU A 1026 21.77 -15.93 -23.64
C LEU A 1026 20.73 -14.85 -23.28
N SER A 1027 19.64 -15.23 -22.61
CA SER A 1027 18.50 -14.35 -22.30
C SER A 1027 18.83 -13.02 -21.61
N PRO A 1028 19.78 -12.91 -20.64
CA PRO A 1028 20.09 -11.63 -20.01
C PRO A 1028 20.78 -10.65 -20.99
N TYR A 1029 21.41 -11.22 -22.03
CA TYR A 1029 22.24 -10.50 -22.98
C TYR A 1029 21.49 -10.11 -24.26
N ALA A 1030 20.70 -11.02 -24.81
CA ALA A 1030 19.92 -10.85 -26.04
C ALA A 1030 18.47 -11.35 -25.85
N PRO A 1031 17.65 -10.65 -25.04
CA PRO A 1031 16.35 -11.13 -24.60
C PRO A 1031 15.35 -11.32 -25.76
N HIS A 1032 15.36 -10.45 -26.77
CA HIS A 1032 14.34 -10.53 -27.84
C HIS A 1032 14.54 -11.76 -28.72
N MET A 1033 15.78 -12.01 -29.14
CA MET A 1033 16.16 -13.19 -29.90
C MET A 1033 16.01 -14.45 -29.05
N ALA A 1034 16.42 -14.43 -27.78
CA ALA A 1034 16.24 -15.58 -26.89
C ALA A 1034 14.76 -15.95 -26.75
N GLU A 1035 13.85 -14.97 -26.61
CA GLU A 1035 12.41 -15.20 -26.49
C GLU A 1035 11.84 -15.85 -27.74
N GLU A 1036 12.22 -15.36 -28.93
CA GLU A 1036 11.78 -15.95 -30.18
C GLU A 1036 12.34 -17.38 -30.37
N LEU A 1037 13.61 -17.60 -30.03
CA LEU A 1037 14.21 -18.94 -30.06
C LEU A 1037 13.51 -19.90 -29.10
N TRP A 1038 13.15 -19.44 -27.91
CA TRP A 1038 12.41 -20.23 -26.92
C TRP A 1038 11.02 -20.62 -27.42
N SER A 1039 10.31 -19.68 -28.04
CA SER A 1039 9.00 -19.95 -28.66
C SER A 1039 9.12 -20.94 -29.82
N ARG A 1040 10.13 -20.79 -30.70
CA ARG A 1040 10.38 -21.73 -31.81
C ARG A 1040 10.81 -23.12 -31.37
N LEU A 1041 11.44 -23.25 -30.19
CA LEU A 1041 11.70 -24.54 -29.56
C LEU A 1041 10.39 -25.25 -29.15
N GLY A 1042 9.25 -24.56 -29.12
CA GLY A 1042 7.94 -25.13 -28.82
C GLY A 1042 7.43 -24.82 -27.41
N HIS A 1043 8.04 -23.86 -26.72
CA HIS A 1043 7.60 -23.40 -25.40
C HIS A 1043 6.52 -22.31 -25.55
N SER A 1044 5.43 -22.44 -24.80
CA SER A 1044 4.30 -21.48 -24.81
C SER A 1044 4.45 -20.37 -23.77
N ASN A 1045 5.21 -20.60 -22.71
CA ASN A 1045 5.49 -19.64 -21.65
C ASN A 1045 6.73 -18.81 -21.97
N SER A 1046 6.77 -17.57 -21.45
CA SER A 1046 7.92 -16.70 -21.64
C SER A 1046 9.14 -17.22 -20.89
N LEU A 1047 10.32 -17.17 -21.54
CA LEU A 1047 11.57 -17.58 -20.89
C LEU A 1047 11.93 -16.73 -19.68
N ALA A 1048 11.35 -15.53 -19.55
CA ALA A 1048 11.59 -14.64 -18.41
C ALA A 1048 11.11 -15.24 -17.07
N CYS A 1049 10.21 -16.22 -17.11
CA CYS A 1049 9.72 -16.94 -15.94
C CYS A 1049 10.47 -18.26 -15.69
N GLU A 1050 11.36 -18.67 -16.59
CA GLU A 1050 12.11 -19.92 -16.48
C GLU A 1050 13.30 -19.77 -15.51
N PRO A 1051 13.66 -20.83 -14.77
CA PRO A 1051 14.79 -20.77 -13.85
C PRO A 1051 16.11 -20.66 -14.61
N PHE A 1052 17.03 -19.84 -14.09
CA PHE A 1052 18.38 -19.75 -14.64
C PHE A 1052 19.10 -21.11 -14.52
N PRO A 1053 19.85 -21.57 -15.55
CA PRO A 1053 20.50 -22.88 -15.56
C PRO A 1053 21.46 -23.07 -14.38
N LYS A 1054 21.45 -24.26 -13.78
CA LYS A 1054 22.33 -24.61 -12.66
C LYS A 1054 23.51 -25.47 -13.10
N VAL A 1055 24.66 -25.24 -12.45
CA VAL A 1055 25.87 -26.04 -12.64
C VAL A 1055 25.73 -27.37 -11.89
N ASP A 1056 26.07 -28.46 -12.55
CA ASP A 1056 26.27 -29.75 -11.91
C ASP A 1056 27.78 -29.98 -11.74
N ALA A 1057 28.21 -30.05 -10.48
CA ALA A 1057 29.61 -30.19 -10.09
C ALA A 1057 30.24 -31.52 -10.57
N ALA A 1058 29.44 -32.53 -10.92
CA ALA A 1058 29.95 -33.78 -11.48
C ALA A 1058 30.63 -33.57 -12.85
N TYR A 1059 30.11 -32.65 -13.66
CA TYR A 1059 30.64 -32.37 -15.01
C TYR A 1059 31.76 -31.31 -15.03
N LEU A 1060 32.05 -30.65 -13.90
CA LEU A 1060 33.18 -29.72 -13.79
C LEU A 1060 34.53 -30.42 -13.59
N LYS A 1061 34.54 -31.69 -13.15
CA LYS A 1061 35.77 -32.43 -12.91
C LYS A 1061 36.40 -32.88 -14.23
N GLU A 1062 37.59 -32.38 -14.53
CA GLU A 1062 38.40 -32.90 -15.63
C GLU A 1062 39.06 -34.20 -15.18
N SER A 1063 38.59 -35.33 -15.70
CA SER A 1063 39.19 -36.64 -15.40
C SER A 1063 40.54 -36.84 -16.09
N THR A 1064 40.93 -35.97 -17.03
CA THR A 1064 42.12 -36.13 -17.88
C THR A 1064 42.82 -34.79 -18.13
N VAL A 1065 44.10 -34.71 -17.79
CA VAL A 1065 45.00 -33.56 -17.99
C VAL A 1065 45.98 -33.87 -19.13
N VAL A 1066 46.25 -32.88 -19.99
CA VAL A 1066 47.31 -32.97 -21.00
C VAL A 1066 48.65 -32.64 -20.34
N LEU A 1067 49.49 -33.66 -20.12
CA LEU A 1067 50.78 -33.53 -19.45
C LEU A 1067 51.92 -33.38 -20.48
N PRO A 1068 52.64 -32.24 -20.52
CA PRO A 1068 53.82 -32.09 -21.35
C PRO A 1068 54.98 -32.97 -20.86
N VAL A 1069 55.62 -33.67 -21.80
CA VAL A 1069 56.78 -34.53 -21.55
C VAL A 1069 58.05 -33.85 -22.07
N GLN A 1070 59.00 -33.62 -21.16
CA GLN A 1070 60.31 -33.06 -21.44
C GLN A 1070 61.39 -34.14 -21.37
N ILE A 1071 62.40 -34.02 -22.23
CA ILE A 1071 63.59 -34.87 -22.19
C ILE A 1071 64.80 -33.94 -22.18
N ASN A 1072 65.60 -34.01 -21.11
CA ASN A 1072 66.70 -33.08 -20.83
C ASN A 1072 66.27 -31.60 -20.93
N GLY A 1073 65.08 -31.26 -20.40
CA GLY A 1073 64.58 -29.88 -20.33
C GLY A 1073 63.99 -29.32 -21.63
N LYS A 1074 63.89 -30.10 -22.72
CA LYS A 1074 63.17 -29.69 -23.95
C LYS A 1074 61.86 -30.47 -24.07
N THR A 1075 60.74 -29.78 -24.32
CA THR A 1075 59.42 -30.41 -24.56
C THR A 1075 59.45 -31.20 -25.87
N ARG A 1076 59.16 -32.50 -25.80
CA ARG A 1076 59.20 -33.42 -26.95
C ARG A 1076 57.83 -33.96 -27.37
N GLY A 1077 56.83 -33.83 -26.50
CA GLY A 1077 55.45 -34.23 -26.77
C GLY A 1077 54.54 -33.98 -25.57
N THR A 1078 53.30 -34.41 -25.68
CA THR A 1078 52.28 -34.35 -24.62
C THR A 1078 51.58 -35.69 -24.52
N ILE A 1079 51.24 -36.12 -23.32
CA ILE A 1079 50.44 -37.34 -23.05
C ILE A 1079 49.15 -36.98 -22.31
N LEU A 1080 48.10 -37.76 -22.50
CA LEU A 1080 46.85 -37.64 -21.74
C LEU A 1080 46.94 -38.53 -20.50
N VAL A 1081 46.78 -37.94 -19.31
CA VAL A 1081 46.86 -38.66 -18.02
C VAL A 1081 45.70 -38.26 -17.11
N GLU A 1082 45.29 -39.12 -16.19
CA GLU A 1082 44.33 -38.72 -15.15
C GLU A 1082 44.95 -37.74 -14.14
N GLU A 1083 44.15 -36.89 -13.48
CA GLU A 1083 44.66 -35.89 -12.51
C GLU A 1083 45.36 -36.56 -11.31
N THR A 1084 44.94 -37.77 -10.95
CA THR A 1084 45.51 -38.62 -9.89
C THR A 1084 46.61 -39.56 -10.39
N CYS A 1085 47.09 -39.38 -11.64
CA CYS A 1085 48.09 -40.25 -12.25
C CYS A 1085 49.41 -40.23 -11.43
N THR A 1086 49.95 -41.42 -11.17
CA THR A 1086 51.23 -41.57 -10.48
C THR A 1086 52.40 -41.33 -11.45
N GLU A 1087 53.59 -41.03 -10.89
CA GLU A 1087 54.81 -40.85 -11.69
C GLU A 1087 55.09 -42.06 -12.60
N GLU A 1088 54.84 -43.27 -12.10
CA GLU A 1088 55.07 -44.54 -12.80
C GLU A 1088 54.12 -44.70 -14.00
N GLU A 1089 52.85 -44.34 -13.81
CA GLU A 1089 51.83 -44.45 -14.84
C GLU A 1089 52.02 -43.39 -15.93
N ALA A 1090 52.36 -42.15 -15.55
CA ALA A 1090 52.72 -41.10 -16.50
C ALA A 1090 53.97 -41.48 -17.32
N PHE A 1091 54.97 -42.09 -16.68
CA PHE A 1091 56.16 -42.57 -17.37
C PHE A 1091 55.87 -43.76 -18.30
N ARG A 1092 54.99 -44.68 -17.89
CA ARG A 1092 54.54 -45.82 -18.70
C ARG A 1092 53.86 -45.33 -19.97
N LEU A 1093 52.94 -44.38 -19.86
CA LEU A 1093 52.24 -43.76 -20.99
C LEU A 1093 53.19 -42.99 -21.90
N ALA A 1094 54.15 -42.25 -21.34
CA ALA A 1094 55.20 -41.59 -22.12
C ALA A 1094 56.12 -42.58 -22.86
N SER A 1095 56.35 -43.77 -22.31
CA SER A 1095 57.21 -44.79 -22.92
C SER A 1095 56.50 -45.60 -24.00
N LEU A 1096 55.17 -45.70 -23.93
CA LEU A 1096 54.32 -46.34 -24.94
C LEU A 1096 54.03 -45.44 -26.15
N ASP A 1097 54.16 -44.11 -25.99
CA ASP A 1097 53.95 -43.16 -27.07
C ASP A 1097 55.04 -43.26 -28.15
N THR A 1098 54.63 -43.46 -29.40
CA THR A 1098 55.53 -43.69 -30.55
C THR A 1098 56.45 -42.51 -30.89
N LYS A 1099 56.13 -41.28 -30.46
CA LYS A 1099 57.00 -40.11 -30.66
C LYS A 1099 58.01 -39.96 -29.52
N LEU A 1100 57.62 -40.30 -28.30
CA LEU A 1100 58.45 -40.15 -27.10
C LEU A 1100 59.38 -41.36 -26.87
N SER A 1101 58.93 -42.58 -27.20
CA SER A 1101 59.71 -43.83 -27.05
C SER A 1101 61.06 -43.79 -27.77
N LYS A 1102 61.11 -43.19 -28.97
CA LYS A 1102 62.34 -42.99 -29.77
C LYS A 1102 63.45 -42.26 -29.02
N PHE A 1103 63.11 -41.45 -28.02
CA PHE A 1103 64.09 -40.72 -27.22
C PHE A 1103 64.58 -41.50 -25.99
N LEU A 1104 63.83 -42.53 -25.59
CA LEU A 1104 64.02 -43.35 -24.39
C LEU A 1104 64.67 -44.72 -24.70
N ASP A 1105 64.45 -45.27 -25.90
CA ASP A 1105 65.02 -46.55 -26.32
C ASP A 1105 66.56 -46.56 -26.27
N GLY A 1106 67.12 -47.54 -25.53
CA GLY A 1106 68.56 -47.78 -25.43
C GLY A 1106 69.36 -46.80 -24.55
N LYS A 1107 68.71 -45.92 -23.75
CA LYS A 1107 69.39 -44.94 -22.90
C LYS A 1107 69.12 -45.15 -21.42
N SER A 1108 70.16 -44.96 -20.59
CA SER A 1108 70.03 -44.99 -19.13
C SER A 1108 69.32 -43.74 -18.61
N ILE A 1109 68.27 -43.94 -17.82
CA ILE A 1109 67.50 -42.86 -17.18
C ILE A 1109 68.17 -42.50 -15.87
N ARG A 1110 68.59 -41.24 -15.73
CA ARG A 1110 69.32 -40.74 -14.56
C ARG A 1110 68.38 -40.21 -13.48
N LYS A 1111 67.33 -39.51 -13.90
CA LYS A 1111 66.35 -38.90 -12.99
C LYS A 1111 65.02 -38.70 -13.71
N ARG A 1112 63.93 -38.98 -13.01
CA ARG A 1112 62.57 -38.61 -13.41
C ARG A 1112 62.11 -37.49 -12.47
N ILE A 1113 61.54 -36.44 -13.04
CA ILE A 1113 60.99 -35.31 -12.29
C ILE A 1113 59.54 -35.18 -12.74
N TYR A 1114 58.66 -35.73 -11.91
CA TYR A 1114 57.22 -35.63 -12.10
C TYR A 1114 56.66 -34.55 -11.17
N VAL A 1115 55.97 -33.58 -11.76
CA VAL A 1115 55.14 -32.64 -11.02
C VAL A 1115 53.71 -32.93 -11.42
N GLN A 1116 52.95 -33.48 -10.49
CA GLN A 1116 51.56 -33.91 -10.70
C GLN A 1116 50.73 -32.83 -11.39
N GLY A 1117 50.05 -33.22 -12.47
CA GLY A 1117 49.22 -32.32 -13.30
C GLY A 1117 49.98 -31.24 -14.09
N LYS A 1118 51.31 -31.12 -13.99
CA LYS A 1118 52.09 -30.03 -14.63
C LYS A 1118 53.09 -30.51 -15.66
N ILE A 1119 54.02 -31.40 -15.31
CA ILE A 1119 55.09 -31.81 -16.22
C ILE A 1119 55.72 -33.15 -15.84
N LEU A 1120 56.16 -33.91 -16.85
CA LEU A 1120 57.06 -35.05 -16.70
C LEU A 1120 58.38 -34.75 -17.41
N ASN A 1121 59.47 -34.54 -16.67
CA ASN A 1121 60.80 -34.35 -17.24
C ASN A 1121 61.69 -35.58 -16.99
N ILE A 1122 62.15 -36.19 -18.08
CA ILE A 1122 63.00 -37.38 -18.06
C ILE A 1122 64.42 -36.95 -18.39
N VAL A 1123 65.31 -37.09 -17.41
CA VAL A 1123 66.74 -36.82 -17.56
C VAL A 1123 67.42 -38.12 -17.96
N ILE A 1124 67.88 -38.19 -19.21
CA ILE A 1124 68.64 -39.32 -19.76
C ILE A 1124 70.13 -39.00 -19.71
N ASP A 1125 70.94 -40.04 -19.52
CA ASP A 1125 72.39 -39.87 -19.57
C ASP A 1125 72.79 -39.44 -20.98
N VAL A 1126 73.37 -38.26 -21.08
CA VAL A 1126 73.95 -37.80 -22.32
C VAL A 1126 75.19 -38.66 -22.50
N GLN A 1127 75.14 -39.67 -23.37
CA GLN A 1127 76.37 -40.15 -24.00
C GLN A 1127 77.00 -38.92 -24.64
N LYS A 1128 78.03 -38.37 -24.00
CA LYS A 1128 78.92 -37.41 -24.64
C LYS A 1128 79.38 -38.09 -25.92
N LYS A 1129 78.84 -37.69 -27.07
CA LYS A 1129 79.52 -37.86 -28.34
C LYS A 1129 80.82 -37.06 -28.24
N VAL A 1130 81.84 -37.68 -27.66
CA VAL A 1130 83.25 -37.24 -27.81
C VAL A 1130 83.73 -37.53 -29.25
N LYS A 1131 82.99 -38.34 -30.02
CA LYS A 1131 83.33 -38.77 -31.39
C LYS A 1131 83.03 -37.78 -32.54
N VAL A 1132 83.19 -36.47 -32.33
CA VAL A 1132 83.30 -35.52 -33.48
C VAL A 1132 84.41 -34.48 -33.27
N ALA A 1133 84.84 -34.25 -32.02
CA ALA A 1133 85.99 -33.39 -31.74
C ALA A 1133 87.35 -34.14 -31.79
N GLN A 1134 87.36 -35.47 -31.60
CA GLN A 1134 88.59 -36.27 -31.68
C GLN A 1134 89.02 -36.59 -33.12
N GLU A 1135 88.08 -36.77 -34.06
CA GLU A 1135 88.44 -37.03 -35.47
C GLU A 1135 89.01 -35.78 -36.17
N LYS A 1136 88.57 -34.57 -35.81
CA LYS A 1136 89.17 -33.32 -36.31
C LYS A 1136 90.51 -32.96 -35.66
N LEU A 1137 90.79 -33.42 -34.43
CA LEU A 1137 92.08 -33.18 -33.80
C LEU A 1137 93.16 -34.15 -34.29
N ILE A 1138 92.79 -35.39 -34.63
CA ILE A 1138 93.72 -36.38 -35.19
C ILE A 1138 94.05 -36.05 -36.66
N GLN A 1139 93.08 -35.56 -37.45
CA GLN A 1139 93.35 -35.11 -38.83
C GLN A 1139 94.21 -33.84 -38.93
N CYS A 1140 94.28 -33.01 -37.88
CA CYS A 1140 95.19 -31.85 -37.84
C CYS A 1140 96.59 -32.17 -37.27
N LEU A 1141 96.76 -33.30 -36.58
CA LEU A 1141 98.06 -33.72 -36.03
C LEU A 1141 98.82 -34.69 -36.94
N GLU A 1142 98.21 -35.21 -38.00
CA GLU A 1142 98.88 -35.99 -39.06
C GLU A 1142 99.30 -35.14 -40.28
N SER A 1143 99.12 -33.81 -40.22
CA SER A 1143 99.58 -32.86 -41.26
C SER A 1143 100.68 -31.89 -40.79
N LEU A 1144 101.35 -32.21 -39.70
CA LEU A 1144 102.64 -31.68 -39.23
C LEU A 1144 103.57 -32.88 -39.02
#